data_AF-B5JR33-F1
#
_entry.id   AF-B5JR33-F1
#
_cell.length_a   1.000
_cell.length_b   1.000
_cell.length_c   1.000
_cell.angle_alpha   90.00
_cell.angle_beta   90.00
_cell.angle_gamma   90.00
#
_symmetry.space_group_name_H-M   'P 1'
#
loop_
_entity.id
_entity.type
_entity.pdbx_description
1 polymer ?
#
loop_
_entity_poly.entity_id
_entity_poly.type
_entity_poly.pdbx_seq_one_letter_code
_entity_poly.pdbx_strand_id
1 'polypeptide(L)'
;MKLKSGQLFYTIELILPRMRSKLLEMRNSNEPRKANRPWRVAITLFFCGALLCVQSFAETITSSDYIIADTFVEGSDKAATNFGSASSLIIKTATNEKFTPQAIVSVDLTEIGTADKVTVNFFVESVSAPAKIDLFLAYGIWSEFGVTWNTAPHKSDFVTSQTIDPSMAGDWVSFDVTEESLESIDFDGRLNFYLIADQSSSVPTAQITSRDSSKTNRRPTVTFVDHVLSKDYTPPEPEPIEPADSVSQYGITWHFESPHQIGQYANGDFYVVENTPGAGVIINKIDPSWTDANGWDQHGSMANPASGPAERQGFDSSAHHWSANLNIEPTLPASFAAGTSILSARSLSTQSNRPQISDLAILTIVAEAPPANSFRPPYAGTDKSPRGTVEDLDYSILNNLYLPNKGANVPHILSIAAEFNRAWVEVNTQWVGRDIHPSNNQPDYGREIAYAYSRGLLALQLNYTEKQKKALYLRLVQHGIDIFGAAKSGADWVNNGGHNHGRKGVLLLAAKALNDDEMLWYADADNFFGFQEDQQTFYVSQNEIATTNSSKWDPDDRAGPPEPYNESHLGMAEWGINHSSNGNRDNAAWKANYRQNVGASQLGTVLAMRLMNLEEAWNHPALFDYADRFWENEKDAAQNSSNRIRLFTRDMWTAYRHVLRIDAPGPLSTKAAIGQSKRRDKRGMTGSLTHKRPPPPRTFA
;
A
#
# COMPACT_ATOMS: atom_id res chain seq x y z
N MET A 1 -34.59 33.17 -32.34
CA MET A 1 -33.54 33.59 -33.28
C MET A 1 -32.20 33.17 -32.66
N LYS A 2 -31.62 32.03 -33.09
CA LYS A 2 -30.35 31.51 -32.55
C LYS A 2 -29.21 32.39 -33.08
N LEU A 3 -28.57 33.16 -32.21
CA LEU A 3 -27.34 33.88 -32.52
C LEU A 3 -26.14 32.96 -32.21
N LYS A 4 -25.23 32.83 -33.18
CA LYS A 4 -24.00 32.04 -33.07
C LYS A 4 -22.98 32.75 -32.17
N SER A 5 -22.31 31.98 -31.34
CA SER A 5 -21.38 32.33 -30.24
C SER A 5 -20.15 33.17 -30.62
N GLY A 6 -19.90 33.44 -31.90
CA GLY A 6 -18.75 34.25 -32.34
C GLY A 6 -18.88 35.78 -32.17
N GLN A 7 -20.09 36.32 -31.96
CA GLN A 7 -20.29 37.78 -31.88
C GLN A 7 -20.16 38.36 -30.46
N LEU A 8 -20.17 37.53 -29.41
CA LEU A 8 -20.06 38.01 -28.02
C LEU A 8 -18.63 38.47 -27.69
N PHE A 9 -17.62 37.76 -28.23
CA PHE A 9 -16.20 38.07 -28.00
C PHE A 9 -15.77 39.42 -28.60
N TYR A 10 -16.28 39.77 -29.77
CA TYR A 10 -15.99 41.07 -30.40
C TYR A 10 -16.54 42.27 -29.61
N THR A 11 -17.57 42.05 -28.80
CA THR A 11 -18.24 43.12 -28.04
C THR A 11 -17.49 43.44 -26.74
N ILE A 12 -16.78 42.46 -26.16
CA ILE A 12 -16.07 42.60 -24.88
C ILE A 12 -14.73 43.34 -25.06
N GLU A 13 -13.97 43.07 -26.12
CA GLU A 13 -12.71 43.78 -26.40
C GLU A 13 -12.90 45.28 -26.70
N LEU A 14 -14.08 45.68 -27.20
CA LEU A 14 -14.40 47.08 -27.50
C LEU A 14 -14.85 47.89 -26.26
N ILE A 15 -15.35 47.22 -25.22
CA ILE A 15 -15.97 47.89 -24.05
C ILE A 15 -14.96 48.10 -22.91
N LEU A 16 -14.08 47.13 -22.66
CA LEU A 16 -13.10 47.17 -21.57
C LEU A 16 -12.14 48.38 -21.61
N PRO A 17 -11.55 48.76 -22.76
CA PRO A 17 -10.69 49.94 -22.84
C PRO A 17 -11.44 51.25 -22.56
N ARG A 18 -12.71 51.34 -23.01
CA ARG A 18 -13.57 52.52 -22.82
C ARG A 18 -14.02 52.66 -21.36
N MET A 19 -14.31 51.56 -20.67
CA MET A 19 -14.63 51.58 -19.23
C MET A 19 -13.40 51.93 -18.39
N ARG A 20 -12.22 51.44 -18.76
CA ARG A 20 -10.96 51.76 -18.07
C ARG A 20 -10.59 53.24 -18.20
N SER A 21 -10.79 53.83 -19.38
CA SER A 21 -10.60 55.27 -19.63
C SER A 21 -11.56 56.12 -18.78
N LYS A 22 -12.83 55.73 -18.67
CA LYS A 22 -13.84 56.47 -17.88
C LYS A 22 -13.61 56.37 -16.36
N LEU A 23 -13.12 55.23 -15.88
CA LEU A 23 -12.73 55.05 -14.47
C LEU A 23 -11.49 55.88 -14.09
N LEU A 24 -10.56 56.09 -15.02
CA LEU A 24 -9.40 56.98 -14.83
C LEU A 24 -9.78 58.46 -14.84
N GLU A 25 -10.74 58.89 -15.67
CA GLU A 25 -11.28 60.26 -15.63
C GLU A 25 -11.99 60.56 -14.30
N MET A 26 -12.77 59.61 -13.77
CA MET A 26 -13.50 59.80 -12.50
C MET A 26 -12.58 59.78 -11.26
N ARG A 27 -11.39 59.18 -11.36
CA ARG A 27 -10.39 59.19 -10.27
C ARG A 27 -9.70 60.57 -10.12
N ASN A 28 -9.69 61.37 -11.19
CA ASN A 28 -9.00 62.65 -11.23
C ASN A 28 -9.92 63.87 -11.04
N SER A 29 -11.23 63.69 -10.89
CA SER A 29 -12.16 64.81 -10.64
C SER A 29 -12.40 65.03 -9.14
N ASN A 30 -12.17 66.27 -8.69
CA ASN A 30 -12.27 66.71 -7.29
C ASN A 30 -13.73 67.11 -6.89
N GLU A 31 -14.74 66.30 -7.22
CA GLU A 31 -16.14 66.62 -6.87
C GLU A 31 -16.67 65.92 -5.59
N PRO A 32 -17.62 66.55 -4.85
CA PRO A 32 -18.00 66.11 -3.51
C PRO A 32 -18.89 64.86 -3.49
N ARG A 33 -18.62 63.97 -2.53
CA ARG A 33 -19.15 62.60 -2.34
C ARG A 33 -20.65 62.43 -2.03
N LYS A 34 -21.59 63.19 -2.61
CA LYS A 34 -23.03 63.07 -2.27
C LYS A 34 -24.00 62.62 -3.37
N ALA A 35 -23.54 62.26 -4.57
CA ALA A 35 -24.44 61.85 -5.67
C ALA A 35 -24.35 60.37 -6.14
N ASN A 36 -23.58 59.49 -5.48
CA ASN A 36 -23.23 58.16 -6.03
C ASN A 36 -23.85 56.95 -5.31
N ARG A 37 -25.15 56.97 -5.00
CA ARG A 37 -25.86 55.77 -4.47
C ARG A 37 -26.42 54.80 -5.52
N PRO A 38 -26.97 55.20 -6.69
CA PRO A 38 -27.51 54.22 -7.63
C PRO A 38 -26.44 53.49 -8.46
N TRP A 39 -25.24 54.07 -8.64
CA TRP A 39 -24.15 53.45 -9.42
C TRP A 39 -23.35 52.39 -8.64
N ARG A 40 -23.28 52.49 -7.31
CA ARG A 40 -22.63 51.46 -6.48
C ARG A 40 -23.48 50.19 -6.42
N VAL A 41 -24.80 50.31 -6.40
CA VAL A 41 -25.72 49.16 -6.43
C VAL A 41 -25.74 48.49 -7.82
N ALA A 42 -25.64 49.27 -8.91
CA ALA A 42 -25.54 48.71 -10.25
C ALA A 42 -24.20 47.97 -10.49
N ILE A 43 -23.08 48.45 -9.96
CA ILE A 43 -21.78 47.75 -10.05
C ILE A 43 -21.78 46.51 -9.15
N THR A 44 -22.37 46.56 -7.96
CA THR A 44 -22.49 45.36 -7.09
C THR A 44 -23.46 44.33 -7.68
N LEU A 45 -24.56 44.72 -8.34
CA LEU A 45 -25.46 43.78 -9.01
C LEU A 45 -24.88 43.21 -10.31
N PHE A 46 -24.04 43.96 -11.03
CA PHE A 46 -23.32 43.46 -12.21
C PHE A 46 -22.16 42.54 -11.82
N PHE A 47 -21.54 42.73 -10.64
CA PHE A 47 -20.52 41.82 -10.09
C PHE A 47 -21.12 40.62 -9.33
N CYS A 48 -22.31 40.72 -8.74
CA CYS A 48 -22.99 39.57 -8.11
C CYS A 48 -23.77 38.69 -9.10
N GLY A 49 -24.14 39.22 -10.29
CA GLY A 49 -24.76 38.43 -11.37
C GLY A 49 -23.77 37.83 -12.37
N ALA A 50 -22.48 38.13 -12.21
CA ALA A 50 -21.37 37.57 -12.99
C ALA A 50 -20.31 36.97 -12.07
N LEU A 51 -20.73 36.33 -10.97
CA LEU A 51 -19.96 35.22 -10.42
C LEU A 51 -19.87 34.19 -11.56
N LEU A 52 -18.64 33.94 -12.00
CA LEU A 52 -18.28 33.00 -13.05
C LEU A 52 -18.89 31.63 -12.76
N CYS A 53 -20.07 31.37 -13.31
CA CYS A 53 -20.46 30.01 -13.64
C CYS A 53 -19.57 29.62 -14.83
N VAL A 54 -18.35 29.15 -14.54
CA VAL A 54 -17.57 28.42 -15.52
C VAL A 54 -18.38 27.15 -15.73
N GLN A 55 -19.15 27.09 -16.82
CA GLN A 55 -19.69 25.82 -17.26
C GLN A 55 -18.50 24.94 -17.59
N SER A 56 -18.21 23.95 -16.75
CA SER A 56 -17.42 22.81 -17.19
C SER A 56 -18.20 22.18 -18.33
N PHE A 57 -17.60 22.15 -19.51
CA PHE A 57 -18.11 21.36 -20.61
C PHE A 57 -17.37 20.03 -20.52
N ALA A 58 -18.08 19.01 -20.03
CA ALA A 58 -17.64 17.62 -20.13
C ALA A 58 -17.73 17.22 -21.61
N GLU A 59 -16.58 16.98 -22.26
CA GLU A 59 -16.53 16.49 -23.63
C GLU A 59 -16.22 14.98 -23.59
N THR A 60 -17.09 14.17 -24.19
CA THR A 60 -16.80 12.75 -24.37
C THR A 60 -15.89 12.58 -25.59
N ILE A 61 -14.66 12.14 -25.34
CA ILE A 61 -13.66 11.85 -26.36
C ILE A 61 -13.66 10.33 -26.61
N THR A 62 -13.77 9.92 -27.87
CA THR A 62 -13.57 8.53 -28.29
C THR A 62 -12.50 8.50 -29.37
N SER A 63 -11.38 7.79 -29.13
CA SER A 63 -10.29 7.68 -30.12
C SER A 63 -9.62 6.30 -30.08
N SER A 64 -9.17 5.84 -31.25
CA SER A 64 -8.31 4.66 -31.38
C SER A 64 -6.83 4.93 -31.11
N ASP A 65 -6.43 6.20 -31.04
CA ASP A 65 -5.01 6.58 -30.96
C ASP A 65 -4.40 6.23 -29.59
N TYR A 66 -5.23 6.13 -28.56
CA TYR A 66 -4.82 5.70 -27.22
C TYR A 66 -4.51 4.19 -27.15
N ILE A 67 -4.93 3.40 -28.14
CA ILE A 67 -4.52 1.99 -28.22
C ILE A 67 -3.17 1.91 -28.92
N ILE A 68 -2.12 1.75 -28.12
CA ILE A 68 -0.73 1.86 -28.56
C ILE A 68 -0.06 0.52 -28.87
N ALA A 69 -0.68 -0.60 -28.46
CA ALA A 69 -0.31 -1.95 -28.88
C ALA A 69 -1.46 -2.91 -28.61
N ASP A 70 -1.72 -3.85 -29.52
CA ASP A 70 -2.50 -5.04 -29.23
C ASP A 70 -2.00 -6.29 -29.97
N THR A 71 -2.17 -7.45 -29.37
CA THR A 71 -1.88 -8.74 -30.01
C THR A 71 -2.56 -9.86 -29.24
N PHE A 72 -2.31 -11.12 -29.60
CA PHE A 72 -2.61 -12.25 -28.75
C PHE A 72 -1.41 -13.18 -28.64
N VAL A 73 -1.35 -13.94 -27.55
CA VAL A 73 -0.37 -15.01 -27.36
C VAL A 73 -1.08 -16.35 -27.27
N GLU A 74 -0.44 -17.39 -27.78
CA GLU A 74 -0.97 -18.76 -27.74
C GLU A 74 0.19 -19.72 -27.42
N GLY A 75 -0.04 -20.66 -26.50
CA GLY A 75 0.99 -21.57 -26.02
C GLY A 75 1.26 -22.74 -26.97
N SER A 76 1.76 -23.83 -26.39
CA SER A 76 2.06 -25.07 -27.13
C SER A 76 3.08 -24.84 -28.27
N ASP A 77 2.77 -25.32 -29.47
CA ASP A 77 3.52 -25.21 -30.72
C ASP A 77 3.63 -23.77 -31.24
N LYS A 78 2.81 -22.85 -30.71
CA LYS A 78 2.84 -21.43 -31.05
C LYS A 78 3.51 -20.56 -29.99
N ALA A 79 4.11 -21.16 -28.96
CA ALA A 79 4.60 -20.42 -27.81
C ALA A 79 5.71 -19.38 -28.12
N ALA A 80 6.44 -19.58 -29.22
CA ALA A 80 7.46 -18.65 -29.72
C ALA A 80 6.98 -17.77 -30.87
N THR A 81 5.72 -17.88 -31.28
CA THR A 81 5.14 -17.11 -32.38
C THR A 81 4.65 -15.76 -31.87
N ASN A 82 5.01 -14.68 -32.57
CA ASN A 82 4.44 -13.35 -32.37
C ASN A 82 3.25 -13.17 -33.33
N PHE A 83 2.17 -12.57 -32.82
CA PHE A 83 0.95 -12.28 -33.60
C PHE A 83 0.67 -10.78 -33.68
N GLY A 84 1.67 -9.92 -33.48
CA GLY A 84 1.53 -8.45 -33.43
C GLY A 84 1.24 -7.80 -34.79
N SER A 85 0.78 -8.56 -35.78
CA SER A 85 0.29 -8.02 -37.06
C SER A 85 -1.05 -8.64 -37.45
N ALA A 86 -1.70 -9.33 -36.51
CA ALA A 86 -3.00 -9.93 -36.71
C ALA A 86 -4.05 -8.82 -36.79
N SER A 87 -4.90 -8.84 -37.81
CA SER A 87 -5.98 -7.84 -37.96
C SER A 87 -7.13 -8.02 -36.97
N SER A 88 -7.11 -9.11 -36.19
CA SER A 88 -8.14 -9.50 -35.25
C SER A 88 -7.50 -10.15 -34.01
N LEU A 89 -8.01 -9.83 -32.83
CA LEU A 89 -7.69 -10.49 -31.59
C LEU A 89 -8.62 -11.70 -31.43
N ILE A 90 -8.03 -12.86 -31.19
CA ILE A 90 -8.78 -14.11 -31.06
C ILE A 90 -9.08 -14.35 -29.60
N ILE A 91 -10.36 -14.58 -29.30
CA ILE A 91 -10.84 -14.96 -27.98
C ILE A 91 -11.46 -16.33 -28.12
N LYS A 92 -10.85 -17.35 -27.52
CA LYS A 92 -11.30 -18.73 -27.64
C LYS A 92 -10.98 -19.49 -26.37
N THR A 93 -11.95 -20.21 -25.85
CA THR A 93 -11.75 -21.14 -24.74
C THR A 93 -11.11 -22.44 -25.24
N ALA A 94 -10.28 -23.07 -24.43
CA ALA A 94 -9.88 -24.46 -24.64
C ALA A 94 -9.83 -25.21 -23.30
N THR A 95 -9.83 -26.54 -23.34
CA THR A 95 -9.71 -27.39 -22.14
C THR A 95 -8.35 -27.27 -21.43
N ASN A 96 -7.39 -26.58 -22.06
CA ASN A 96 -6.11 -26.23 -21.47
C ASN A 96 -5.75 -24.80 -21.86
N GLU A 97 -5.28 -24.03 -20.87
CA GLU A 97 -4.89 -22.63 -21.04
C GLU A 97 -3.84 -22.45 -22.14
N LYS A 98 -2.95 -23.43 -22.36
CA LYS A 98 -1.93 -23.39 -23.43
C LYS A 98 -2.52 -23.36 -24.85
N PHE A 99 -3.78 -23.76 -25.03
CA PHE A 99 -4.50 -23.72 -26.32
C PHE A 99 -5.53 -22.58 -26.38
N THR A 100 -5.56 -21.71 -25.37
CA THR A 100 -6.46 -20.57 -25.28
C THR A 100 -5.67 -19.32 -25.69
N PRO A 101 -5.92 -18.73 -26.87
CA PRO A 101 -5.36 -17.43 -27.21
C PRO A 101 -5.74 -16.38 -26.16
N GLN A 102 -4.74 -15.63 -25.69
CA GLN A 102 -4.92 -14.56 -24.72
C GLN A 102 -4.57 -13.23 -25.40
N ALA A 103 -5.57 -12.40 -25.65
CA ALA A 103 -5.33 -11.09 -26.23
C ALA A 103 -4.68 -10.18 -25.19
N ILE A 104 -3.73 -9.35 -25.59
CA ILE A 104 -2.99 -8.40 -24.76
C ILE A 104 -3.13 -7.02 -25.40
N VAL A 105 -3.48 -6.02 -24.61
CA VAL A 105 -3.73 -4.65 -25.08
C VAL A 105 -2.99 -3.67 -24.18
N SER A 106 -2.44 -2.62 -24.78
CA SER A 106 -1.76 -1.51 -24.11
C SER A 106 -2.43 -0.19 -24.48
N VAL A 107 -2.79 0.57 -23.46
CA VAL A 107 -3.44 1.87 -23.58
C VAL A 107 -2.51 2.95 -23.07
N ASP A 108 -2.33 4.01 -23.85
CA ASP A 108 -1.67 5.24 -23.43
C ASP A 108 -2.67 6.15 -22.73
N LEU A 109 -2.38 6.47 -21.48
CA LEU A 109 -3.21 7.29 -20.60
C LEU A 109 -2.62 8.68 -20.37
N THR A 110 -1.46 8.99 -20.96
CA THR A 110 -0.72 10.23 -20.66
C THR A 110 -1.50 11.51 -20.98
N GLU A 111 -2.39 11.47 -21.96
CA GLU A 111 -3.28 12.59 -22.33
C GLU A 111 -4.72 12.43 -21.81
N ILE A 112 -5.05 11.31 -21.17
CA ILE A 112 -6.41 11.02 -20.65
C ILE A 112 -6.64 11.68 -19.28
N GLY A 113 -5.60 11.80 -18.45
CA GLY A 113 -5.67 12.50 -17.17
C GLY A 113 -6.68 11.89 -16.18
N THR A 114 -7.21 12.69 -15.25
CA THR A 114 -8.14 12.25 -14.20
C THR A 114 -9.59 12.21 -14.69
N ALA A 115 -9.82 11.56 -15.83
CA ALA A 115 -11.17 11.41 -16.40
C ALA A 115 -12.10 10.64 -15.44
N ASP A 116 -13.34 11.11 -15.27
CA ASP A 116 -14.35 10.50 -14.39
C ASP A 116 -14.75 9.09 -14.81
N LYS A 117 -14.53 8.76 -16.09
CA LYS A 117 -14.84 7.46 -16.67
C LYS A 117 -13.92 7.17 -17.84
N VAL A 118 -13.36 5.97 -17.87
CA VAL A 118 -12.54 5.47 -18.98
C VAL A 118 -13.06 4.08 -19.38
N THR A 119 -13.47 3.93 -20.64
CA THR A 119 -13.85 2.63 -21.21
C THR A 119 -12.98 2.27 -22.39
N VAL A 120 -12.61 0.99 -22.51
CA VAL A 120 -11.98 0.45 -23.72
C VAL A 120 -13.02 -0.37 -24.49
N ASN A 121 -13.20 -0.02 -25.77
CA ASN A 121 -14.23 -0.58 -26.61
C ASN A 121 -13.61 -1.35 -27.76
N PHE A 122 -14.15 -2.55 -28.02
CA PHE A 122 -13.70 -3.44 -29.09
C PHE A 122 -14.87 -3.77 -30.02
N PHE A 123 -14.62 -3.73 -31.32
CA PHE A 123 -15.62 -4.13 -32.32
C PHE A 123 -15.66 -5.65 -32.46
N VAL A 124 -16.84 -6.24 -32.35
CA VAL A 124 -17.05 -7.69 -32.44
C VAL A 124 -17.23 -8.10 -33.89
N GLU A 125 -16.29 -8.87 -34.44
CA GLU A 125 -16.35 -9.34 -35.83
C GLU A 125 -17.22 -10.57 -36.00
N SER A 126 -17.07 -11.54 -35.09
CA SER A 126 -17.85 -12.78 -35.09
C SER A 126 -17.83 -13.43 -33.72
N VAL A 127 -18.90 -14.17 -33.40
CA VAL A 127 -19.05 -14.97 -32.18
C VAL A 127 -19.77 -16.26 -32.54
N SER A 128 -19.18 -17.42 -32.24
CA SER A 128 -19.76 -18.72 -32.61
C SER A 128 -20.83 -19.22 -31.63
N ALA A 129 -20.74 -18.80 -30.37
CA ALA A 129 -21.66 -19.09 -29.26
C ALA A 129 -21.39 -18.09 -28.13
N PRO A 130 -22.32 -17.86 -27.19
CA PRO A 130 -22.10 -16.96 -26.06
C PRO A 130 -20.75 -17.21 -25.37
N ALA A 131 -19.96 -16.16 -25.22
CA ALA A 131 -18.61 -16.19 -24.67
C ALA A 131 -18.50 -15.12 -23.58
N LYS A 132 -18.06 -15.52 -22.39
CA LYS A 132 -17.68 -14.57 -21.35
C LYS A 132 -16.19 -14.24 -21.50
N ILE A 133 -15.88 -12.96 -21.54
CA ILE A 133 -14.54 -12.40 -21.67
C ILE A 133 -14.17 -11.75 -20.36
N ASP A 134 -13.14 -12.26 -19.72
CA ASP A 134 -12.56 -11.71 -18.51
C ASP A 134 -11.38 -10.79 -18.87
N LEU A 135 -11.36 -9.61 -18.27
CA LEU A 135 -10.25 -8.66 -18.34
C LEU A 135 -9.36 -8.85 -17.11
N PHE A 136 -8.07 -9.08 -17.34
CA PHE A 136 -7.06 -9.18 -16.28
C PHE A 136 -5.96 -8.14 -16.50
N LEU A 137 -5.44 -7.51 -15.46
CA LEU A 137 -4.28 -6.63 -15.59
C LEU A 137 -3.05 -7.40 -16.08
N ALA A 138 -2.23 -6.74 -16.89
CA ALA A 138 -0.95 -7.24 -17.37
C ALA A 138 0.17 -6.33 -16.83
N TYR A 139 1.19 -6.92 -16.23
CA TYR A 139 2.32 -6.17 -15.70
C TYR A 139 3.62 -6.53 -16.41
N GLY A 140 4.37 -5.49 -16.78
CA GLY A 140 5.64 -5.60 -17.49
C GLY A 140 5.67 -4.81 -18.79
N ILE A 141 6.88 -4.45 -19.22
CA ILE A 141 7.08 -3.80 -20.52
C ILE A 141 7.02 -4.90 -21.58
N TRP A 142 6.13 -4.75 -22.55
CA TRP A 142 6.04 -5.63 -23.70
C TRP A 142 5.97 -4.79 -24.98
N SER A 143 6.28 -5.42 -26.12
CA SER A 143 6.13 -4.79 -27.42
C SER A 143 5.24 -5.66 -28.32
N GLU A 144 4.38 -5.00 -29.08
CA GLU A 144 3.44 -5.62 -30.02
C GLU A 144 4.11 -6.67 -30.91
N PHE A 145 5.25 -6.31 -31.51
CA PHE A 145 6.01 -7.16 -32.43
C PHE A 145 7.06 -8.06 -31.76
N GLY A 146 7.23 -7.99 -30.43
CA GLY A 146 8.24 -8.76 -29.69
C GLY A 146 7.67 -9.76 -28.68
N VAL A 147 6.40 -9.61 -28.31
CA VAL A 147 5.75 -10.49 -27.33
C VAL A 147 5.38 -11.84 -27.96
N THR A 148 5.63 -12.90 -27.21
CA THR A 148 5.26 -14.29 -27.53
C THR A 148 4.69 -14.89 -26.25
N TRP A 149 4.10 -16.08 -26.29
CA TRP A 149 3.69 -16.76 -25.05
C TRP A 149 4.83 -16.87 -24.03
N ASN A 150 6.05 -17.13 -24.49
CA ASN A 150 7.23 -17.28 -23.63
C ASN A 150 7.73 -15.97 -23.03
N THR A 151 7.35 -14.82 -23.61
CA THR A 151 7.80 -13.49 -23.22
C THR A 151 6.64 -12.58 -22.81
N ALA A 152 5.44 -13.14 -22.66
CA ALA A 152 4.24 -12.41 -22.33
C ALA A 152 4.36 -11.76 -20.93
N PRO A 153 3.83 -10.55 -20.73
CA PRO A 153 3.80 -9.90 -19.42
C PRO A 153 3.08 -10.78 -18.37
N HIS A 154 3.33 -10.52 -17.09
CA HIS A 154 2.68 -11.28 -16.03
C HIS A 154 1.20 -10.89 -15.96
N LYS A 155 0.30 -11.86 -16.11
CA LYS A 155 -1.14 -11.70 -15.88
C LYS A 155 -1.43 -11.66 -14.37
N SER A 156 -2.13 -10.63 -13.91
CA SER A 156 -2.47 -10.42 -12.50
C SER A 156 -3.97 -10.36 -12.26
N ASP A 157 -4.48 -9.21 -11.84
CA ASP A 157 -5.75 -9.10 -11.14
C ASP A 157 -6.91 -9.11 -12.12
N PHE A 158 -7.97 -9.84 -11.77
CA PHE A 158 -9.23 -9.76 -12.49
C PHE A 158 -9.84 -8.36 -12.27
N VAL A 159 -10.25 -7.72 -13.36
CA VAL A 159 -10.88 -6.40 -13.34
C VAL A 159 -12.38 -6.53 -13.51
N THR A 160 -12.81 -7.03 -14.67
CA THR A 160 -14.22 -7.11 -15.02
C THR A 160 -14.45 -8.18 -16.09
N SER A 161 -15.72 -8.48 -16.37
CA SER A 161 -16.09 -9.41 -17.44
C SER A 161 -17.22 -8.89 -18.30
N GLN A 162 -17.22 -9.25 -19.57
CA GLN A 162 -18.30 -8.98 -20.51
C GLN A 162 -18.76 -10.26 -21.18
N THR A 163 -20.07 -10.44 -21.36
CA THR A 163 -20.60 -11.54 -22.17
C THR A 163 -20.88 -11.03 -23.58
N ILE A 164 -20.33 -11.70 -24.58
CA ILE A 164 -20.66 -11.47 -25.99
C ILE A 164 -21.38 -12.68 -26.57
N ASP A 165 -22.32 -12.46 -27.47
CA ASP A 165 -23.07 -13.53 -28.13
C ASP A 165 -23.18 -13.28 -29.64
N PRO A 166 -23.67 -14.25 -30.44
CA PRO A 166 -23.77 -14.09 -31.90
C PRO A 166 -24.58 -12.88 -32.38
N SER A 167 -25.50 -12.34 -31.58
CA SER A 167 -26.26 -11.14 -31.92
C SER A 167 -25.45 -9.85 -31.84
N MET A 168 -24.32 -9.85 -31.11
CA MET A 168 -23.40 -8.72 -31.02
C MET A 168 -22.41 -8.65 -32.19
N ALA A 169 -22.42 -9.61 -33.13
CA ALA A 169 -21.57 -9.56 -34.31
C ALA A 169 -21.91 -8.33 -35.16
N GLY A 170 -20.93 -7.45 -35.35
CA GLY A 170 -21.11 -6.15 -36.00
C GLY A 170 -21.36 -4.97 -35.04
N ASP A 171 -21.30 -5.20 -33.74
CA ASP A 171 -21.47 -4.19 -32.68
C ASP A 171 -20.22 -4.08 -31.77
N TRP A 172 -20.27 -3.20 -30.77
CA TRP A 172 -19.18 -2.95 -29.82
C TRP A 172 -19.40 -3.64 -28.47
N VAL A 173 -18.32 -4.16 -27.89
CA VAL A 173 -18.25 -4.55 -26.48
C VAL A 173 -17.33 -3.57 -25.75
N SER A 174 -17.71 -3.14 -24.54
CA SER A 174 -17.00 -2.11 -23.77
C SER A 174 -16.63 -2.61 -22.39
N PHE A 175 -15.41 -2.32 -21.95
CA PHE A 175 -14.90 -2.64 -20.62
C PHE A 175 -14.67 -1.33 -19.87
N ASP A 176 -15.26 -1.19 -18.68
CA ASP A 176 -14.96 -0.08 -17.78
C ASP A 176 -13.62 -0.36 -17.10
N VAL A 177 -12.69 0.58 -17.21
CA VAL A 177 -11.33 0.47 -16.68
C VAL A 177 -10.94 1.74 -15.91
N THR A 178 -11.94 2.44 -15.36
CA THR A 178 -11.75 3.77 -14.78
C THR A 178 -10.77 3.74 -13.60
N GLU A 179 -10.95 2.81 -12.67
CA GLU A 179 -10.10 2.68 -11.48
C GLU A 179 -8.66 2.31 -11.87
N GLU A 180 -8.51 1.34 -12.76
CA GLU A 180 -7.21 0.86 -13.25
C GLU A 180 -6.46 1.91 -14.05
N SER A 181 -7.21 2.77 -14.76
CA SER A 181 -6.64 3.90 -15.50
C SER A 181 -6.08 4.96 -14.55
N LEU A 182 -6.80 5.28 -13.47
CA LEU A 182 -6.31 6.20 -12.44
C LEU A 182 -5.03 5.68 -11.78
N GLU A 183 -5.01 4.38 -11.43
CA GLU A 183 -3.81 3.74 -10.87
C GLU A 183 -2.62 3.75 -11.84
N SER A 184 -2.87 3.50 -13.13
CA SER A 184 -1.84 3.42 -14.17
C SER A 184 -1.28 4.79 -14.59
N ILE A 185 -2.11 5.84 -14.58
CA ILE A 185 -1.69 7.25 -14.82
C ILE A 185 -0.68 7.71 -13.78
N ASP A 186 -0.82 7.24 -12.54
CA ASP A 186 0.10 7.58 -11.47
C ASP A 186 1.45 6.88 -11.56
N PHE A 187 1.61 5.90 -12.46
CA PHE A 187 2.83 5.11 -12.60
C PHE A 187 3.67 5.48 -13.84
N ASP A 188 3.32 4.95 -15.02
CA ASP A 188 4.01 5.18 -16.29
C ASP A 188 3.08 5.67 -17.40
N GLY A 189 1.80 5.89 -17.07
CA GLY A 189 0.79 6.31 -18.03
C GLY A 189 0.37 5.20 -18.98
N ARG A 190 0.62 3.92 -18.68
CA ARG A 190 0.22 2.79 -19.53
C ARG A 190 -0.63 1.79 -18.77
N LEU A 191 -1.84 1.56 -19.27
CA LEU A 191 -2.68 0.46 -18.82
C LEU A 191 -2.50 -0.73 -19.75
N ASN A 192 -1.99 -1.84 -19.22
CA ASN A 192 -1.85 -3.09 -19.96
C ASN A 192 -2.80 -4.13 -19.38
N PHE A 193 -3.48 -4.90 -20.24
CA PHE A 193 -4.38 -5.94 -19.79
C PHE A 193 -4.50 -7.08 -20.80
N TYR A 194 -4.94 -8.22 -20.27
CA TYR A 194 -5.36 -9.39 -21.01
C TYR A 194 -6.87 -9.41 -21.20
N LEU A 195 -7.34 -9.89 -22.36
CA LEU A 195 -8.71 -10.36 -22.55
C LEU A 195 -8.68 -11.87 -22.79
N ILE A 196 -9.39 -12.61 -21.94
CA ILE A 196 -9.35 -14.06 -21.91
C ILE A 196 -10.77 -14.61 -21.87
N ALA A 197 -11.03 -15.67 -22.64
CA ALA A 197 -12.30 -16.35 -22.56
C ALA A 197 -12.40 -17.18 -21.26
N ASP A 198 -13.47 -16.99 -20.49
CA ASP A 198 -13.76 -17.77 -19.28
C ASP A 198 -13.91 -19.27 -19.62
N GLN A 199 -13.40 -20.16 -18.76
CA GLN A 199 -13.43 -21.59 -19.04
C GLN A 199 -14.86 -22.13 -18.91
N SER A 200 -15.45 -22.55 -20.05
CA SER A 200 -16.78 -23.16 -20.11
C SER A 200 -16.75 -24.50 -20.85
N SER A 201 -17.81 -25.30 -20.70
CA SER A 201 -17.97 -26.58 -21.41
C SER A 201 -18.27 -26.43 -22.91
N SER A 202 -18.67 -25.23 -23.35
CA SER A 202 -18.71 -24.87 -24.77
C SER A 202 -17.37 -24.30 -25.19
N VAL A 203 -17.01 -24.46 -26.46
CA VAL A 203 -15.77 -23.89 -27.05
C VAL A 203 -16.11 -22.66 -27.90
N PRO A 204 -16.68 -21.56 -27.34
CA PRO A 204 -16.98 -20.40 -28.15
C PRO A 204 -15.67 -19.82 -28.71
N THR A 205 -15.72 -19.39 -29.96
CA THR A 205 -14.70 -18.59 -30.60
C THR A 205 -15.31 -17.24 -30.95
N ALA A 206 -14.67 -16.18 -30.49
CA ALA A 206 -14.97 -14.82 -30.85
C ALA A 206 -13.74 -14.15 -31.46
N GLN A 207 -13.99 -13.24 -32.39
CA GLN A 207 -12.99 -12.36 -32.95
C GLN A 207 -13.41 -10.93 -32.71
N ILE A 208 -12.52 -10.16 -32.11
CA ILE A 208 -12.66 -8.72 -32.00
C ILE A 208 -11.58 -8.05 -32.85
N THR A 209 -11.86 -6.88 -33.39
CA THR A 209 -10.92 -6.19 -34.28
C THR A 209 -9.67 -5.75 -33.51
N SER A 210 -8.49 -5.89 -34.11
CA SER A 210 -7.22 -5.35 -33.59
C SER A 210 -6.95 -3.93 -34.15
N ARG A 211 -6.09 -3.19 -33.46
CA ARG A 211 -5.46 -1.95 -33.91
C ARG A 211 -4.89 -2.05 -35.33
N ASP A 212 -4.32 -3.19 -35.70
CA ASP A 212 -3.73 -3.43 -37.04
C ASP A 212 -4.76 -3.70 -38.13
N SER A 213 -6.06 -3.71 -37.81
CA SER A 213 -7.10 -3.87 -38.81
C SER A 213 -7.07 -2.78 -39.87
N SER A 214 -7.28 -3.17 -41.13
CA SER A 214 -7.43 -2.25 -42.25
C SER A 214 -8.76 -1.48 -42.21
N LYS A 215 -9.73 -1.93 -41.41
CA LYS A 215 -11.01 -1.25 -41.18
C LYS A 215 -10.86 -0.28 -40.01
N THR A 216 -10.29 0.90 -40.29
CA THR A 216 -9.94 1.90 -39.26
C THR A 216 -11.13 2.32 -38.38
N ASN A 217 -12.35 2.33 -38.93
CA ASN A 217 -13.58 2.65 -38.19
C ASN A 217 -14.08 1.54 -37.25
N ARG A 218 -13.36 0.41 -37.15
CA ARG A 218 -13.67 -0.72 -36.27
C ARG A 218 -12.52 -1.04 -35.31
N ARG A 219 -11.42 -0.27 -35.37
CA ARG A 219 -10.28 -0.48 -34.47
C ARG A 219 -10.72 -0.27 -33.01
N PRO A 220 -10.06 -0.92 -32.05
CA PRO A 220 -10.31 -0.66 -30.64
C PRO A 220 -10.19 0.83 -30.33
N THR A 221 -11.03 1.33 -29.43
CA THR A 221 -11.06 2.73 -29.03
C THR A 221 -11.05 2.86 -27.51
N VAL A 222 -10.54 3.98 -27.02
CA VAL A 222 -10.76 4.42 -25.65
C VAL A 222 -11.79 5.54 -25.67
N THR A 223 -12.76 5.49 -24.77
CA THR A 223 -13.72 6.56 -24.53
C THR A 223 -13.57 7.09 -23.12
N PHE A 224 -13.44 8.41 -22.98
CA PHE A 224 -13.36 9.06 -21.69
C PHE A 224 -14.02 10.45 -21.73
N VAL A 225 -14.29 10.99 -20.55
CA VAL A 225 -14.80 12.36 -20.40
C VAL A 225 -13.63 13.26 -20.04
N ASP A 226 -13.26 14.15 -20.96
CA ASP A 226 -12.26 15.18 -20.72
C ASP A 226 -12.93 16.43 -20.14
N HIS A 227 -12.43 16.86 -19.00
CA HIS A 227 -12.75 18.16 -18.42
C HIS A 227 -11.63 19.11 -18.82
N VAL A 228 -11.81 19.88 -19.89
CA VAL A 228 -10.78 20.82 -20.36
C VAL A 228 -10.49 21.86 -19.27
N LEU A 229 -9.40 21.66 -18.52
CA LEU A 229 -8.93 22.56 -17.48
C LEU A 229 -8.17 23.75 -18.09
N SER A 230 -8.70 24.96 -17.95
CA SER A 230 -7.92 26.18 -18.20
C SER A 230 -6.70 26.22 -17.28
N LYS A 231 -5.54 26.68 -17.78
CA LYS A 231 -4.24 26.80 -17.08
C LYS A 231 -4.23 27.54 -15.73
N ASP A 232 -5.35 28.11 -15.30
CA ASP A 232 -5.56 28.74 -13.99
C ASP A 232 -6.36 27.86 -13.02
N TYR A 233 -6.38 26.53 -13.24
CA TYR A 233 -6.99 25.59 -12.31
C TYR A 233 -6.19 25.51 -11.00
N THR A 234 -6.59 26.33 -10.03
CA THR A 234 -6.65 25.85 -8.66
C THR A 234 -7.69 24.73 -8.63
N PRO A 235 -7.36 23.53 -8.11
CA PRO A 235 -8.38 22.53 -7.83
C PRO A 235 -9.57 23.20 -7.13
N PRO A 236 -10.83 22.89 -7.50
CA PRO A 236 -11.93 23.26 -6.65
C PRO A 236 -11.55 22.71 -5.27
N GLU A 237 -11.66 23.58 -4.27
CA GLU A 237 -11.78 23.13 -2.89
C GLU A 237 -12.70 21.90 -2.93
N PRO A 238 -12.26 20.73 -2.42
CA PRO A 238 -13.00 19.49 -2.57
C PRO A 238 -14.45 19.78 -2.23
N GLU A 239 -15.38 19.47 -3.16
CA GLU A 239 -16.79 19.75 -2.92
C GLU A 239 -17.15 19.20 -1.54
N PRO A 240 -17.87 19.97 -0.69
CA PRO A 240 -18.23 19.49 0.63
C PRO A 240 -18.85 18.12 0.48
N ILE A 241 -18.23 17.10 1.08
CA ILE A 241 -18.78 15.75 1.04
C ILE A 241 -20.15 15.85 1.71
N GLU A 242 -21.20 15.69 0.91
CA GLU A 242 -22.57 15.77 1.39
C GLU A 242 -22.71 14.82 2.58
N PRO A 243 -23.24 15.29 3.72
CA PRO A 243 -23.41 14.45 4.88
C PRO A 243 -24.17 13.18 4.53
N ALA A 244 -23.65 12.02 4.95
CA ALA A 244 -24.30 10.74 4.74
C ALA A 244 -24.58 10.04 6.07
N ASP A 245 -25.63 9.23 6.09
CA ASP A 245 -26.07 8.46 7.25
C ASP A 245 -25.41 7.07 7.34
N SER A 246 -24.48 6.77 6.44
CA SER A 246 -23.70 5.53 6.46
C SER A 246 -22.42 5.64 5.66
N VAL A 247 -21.47 4.74 5.93
CA VAL A 247 -20.25 4.55 5.14
C VAL A 247 -19.91 3.08 5.04
N SER A 248 -19.42 2.65 3.87
CA SER A 248 -19.07 1.26 3.61
C SER A 248 -17.62 1.11 3.16
N GLN A 249 -16.92 0.09 3.68
CA GLN A 249 -15.58 -0.29 3.25
C GLN A 249 -15.43 -1.81 3.37
N TYR A 250 -14.94 -2.47 2.31
CA TYR A 250 -14.66 -3.92 2.27
C TYR A 250 -15.87 -4.83 2.63
N GLY A 251 -17.08 -4.35 2.33
CA GLY A 251 -18.34 -5.05 2.65
C GLY A 251 -18.79 -4.90 4.09
N ILE A 252 -18.15 -4.01 4.87
CA ILE A 252 -18.58 -3.58 6.20
C ILE A 252 -19.26 -2.23 6.05
N THR A 253 -20.40 -2.02 6.69
CA THR A 253 -21.14 -0.74 6.66
C THR A 253 -21.48 -0.29 8.06
N TRP A 254 -21.07 0.93 8.42
CA TRP A 254 -21.50 1.60 9.65
C TRP A 254 -22.68 2.51 9.33
N HIS A 255 -23.77 2.39 10.09
CA HIS A 255 -24.97 3.23 9.92
C HIS A 255 -25.09 4.19 11.09
N PHE A 256 -25.21 5.47 10.79
CA PHE A 256 -25.32 6.56 11.76
C PHE A 256 -26.79 6.90 12.05
N GLU A 257 -27.06 7.52 13.21
CA GLU A 257 -28.42 8.00 13.55
C GLU A 257 -28.87 9.17 12.67
N SER A 258 -27.93 10.01 12.25
CA SER A 258 -28.17 11.17 11.40
C SER A 258 -27.04 11.33 10.39
N PRO A 259 -27.24 12.08 9.30
CA PRO A 259 -26.15 12.37 8.36
C PRO A 259 -24.96 13.06 9.06
N HIS A 260 -23.74 12.60 8.77
CA HIS A 260 -22.48 13.17 9.22
C HIS A 260 -21.58 13.50 8.03
N GLN A 261 -20.71 14.49 8.19
CA GLN A 261 -19.60 14.68 7.25
C GLN A 261 -18.64 13.49 7.37
N ILE A 262 -18.32 12.89 6.24
CA ILE A 262 -17.44 11.73 6.12
C ILE A 262 -16.31 12.11 5.18
N GLY A 263 -15.10 11.64 5.44
CA GLY A 263 -13.97 11.81 4.54
C GLY A 263 -13.01 10.65 4.62
N GLN A 264 -11.92 10.73 3.87
CA GLN A 264 -10.89 9.70 3.83
C GLN A 264 -9.52 10.26 4.18
N TYR A 265 -8.73 9.45 4.86
CA TYR A 265 -7.29 9.65 4.99
C TYR A 265 -6.57 9.30 3.70
N ALA A 266 -5.28 9.66 3.62
CA ALA A 266 -4.46 9.42 2.44
C ALA A 266 -4.34 7.95 2.02
N ASN A 267 -4.53 7.01 2.96
CA ASN A 267 -4.51 5.58 2.70
C ASN A 267 -5.88 5.00 2.27
N GLY A 268 -6.92 5.83 2.20
CA GLY A 268 -8.29 5.45 1.82
C GLY A 268 -9.20 5.04 2.99
N ASP A 269 -8.68 4.93 4.23
CA ASP A 269 -9.52 4.64 5.40
C ASP A 269 -10.41 5.85 5.74
N PHE A 270 -11.61 5.56 6.24
CA PHE A 270 -12.61 6.59 6.49
C PHE A 270 -12.47 7.25 7.87
N TYR A 271 -12.85 8.53 7.93
CA TYR A 271 -13.23 9.22 9.16
C TYR A 271 -14.64 9.79 9.07
N VAL A 272 -15.26 9.96 10.24
CA VAL A 272 -16.56 10.62 10.40
C VAL A 272 -16.44 11.76 11.41
N VAL A 273 -16.98 12.92 11.07
CA VAL A 273 -16.90 14.13 11.88
C VAL A 273 -18.12 14.24 12.79
N GLU A 274 -17.90 14.57 14.06
CA GLU A 274 -19.00 14.91 14.97
C GLU A 274 -19.77 16.13 14.46
N ASN A 275 -21.11 16.02 14.35
CA ASN A 275 -21.97 17.16 13.95
C ASN A 275 -21.89 18.33 14.95
N THR A 276 -21.54 18.03 16.20
CA THR A 276 -21.23 19.01 17.23
C THR A 276 -20.04 18.48 18.02
N PRO A 277 -18.90 19.19 18.06
CA PRO A 277 -17.71 18.74 18.78
C PRO A 277 -18.04 18.34 20.23
N GLY A 278 -17.67 17.12 20.60
CA GLY A 278 -17.93 16.50 21.90
C GLY A 278 -19.27 15.77 22.04
N ALA A 279 -20.14 15.79 21.03
CA ALA A 279 -21.42 15.07 21.07
C ALA A 279 -21.30 13.56 20.75
N GLY A 280 -20.20 13.14 20.13
CA GLY A 280 -20.04 11.82 19.57
C GLY A 280 -20.83 11.58 18.28
N VAL A 281 -20.59 10.42 17.70
CA VAL A 281 -21.32 9.87 16.56
C VAL A 281 -22.10 8.67 17.06
N ILE A 282 -23.43 8.68 16.86
CA ILE A 282 -24.29 7.56 17.22
C ILE A 282 -24.32 6.58 16.06
N ILE A 283 -23.82 5.37 16.31
CA ILE A 283 -23.89 4.26 15.35
C ILE A 283 -25.07 3.39 15.74
N ASN A 284 -26.00 3.21 14.79
CA ASN A 284 -27.22 2.44 14.97
C ASN A 284 -26.99 0.94 14.82
N LYS A 285 -26.21 0.57 13.80
CA LYS A 285 -25.91 -0.81 13.45
C LYS A 285 -24.66 -0.87 12.59
N ILE A 286 -24.05 -2.04 12.56
CA ILE A 286 -22.96 -2.38 11.65
C ILE A 286 -23.40 -3.61 10.86
N ASP A 287 -23.23 -3.57 9.54
CA ASP A 287 -23.48 -4.71 8.65
C ASP A 287 -22.14 -5.27 8.15
N PRO A 288 -21.96 -6.60 8.03
CA PRO A 288 -22.92 -7.64 8.41
C PRO A 288 -23.06 -7.78 9.94
N SER A 289 -24.22 -8.30 10.38
CA SER A 289 -24.55 -8.49 11.81
C SER A 289 -23.54 -9.38 12.54
N TRP A 290 -23.18 -8.99 13.76
CA TRP A 290 -22.19 -9.69 14.59
C TRP A 290 -22.59 -11.07 15.13
N THR A 291 -23.80 -11.53 14.86
CA THR A 291 -24.26 -12.84 15.33
C THR A 291 -25.02 -13.54 14.23
N ASP A 292 -24.79 -14.85 14.10
CA ASP A 292 -25.55 -15.70 13.20
C ASP A 292 -26.84 -16.22 13.87
N ALA A 293 -27.73 -16.83 13.07
CA ALA A 293 -28.98 -17.38 13.59
C ALA A 293 -28.79 -18.56 14.58
N ASN A 294 -27.59 -19.10 14.69
CA ASN A 294 -27.24 -20.23 15.54
C ASN A 294 -26.53 -19.82 16.84
N GLY A 295 -26.33 -18.52 17.09
CA GLY A 295 -25.67 -17.99 18.28
C GLY A 295 -24.14 -18.01 18.22
N TRP A 296 -23.56 -18.04 17.02
CA TRP A 296 -22.14 -17.77 16.81
C TRP A 296 -21.90 -16.27 16.69
N ASP A 297 -21.07 -15.73 17.58
CA ASP A 297 -20.62 -14.35 17.53
C ASP A 297 -19.48 -14.23 16.50
N GLN A 298 -19.75 -13.57 15.39
CA GLN A 298 -18.85 -13.36 14.24
C GLN A 298 -18.88 -11.89 13.84
N HIS A 299 -18.04 -11.44 12.91
CA HIS A 299 -18.12 -10.08 12.34
C HIS A 299 -18.07 -8.92 13.35
N GLY A 300 -17.59 -9.18 14.57
CA GLY A 300 -17.69 -8.21 15.66
C GLY A 300 -16.84 -6.97 15.44
N SER A 301 -17.07 -5.98 16.28
CA SER A 301 -16.40 -4.68 16.21
C SER A 301 -15.81 -4.27 17.55
N MET A 302 -14.61 -3.68 17.54
CA MET A 302 -13.92 -3.21 18.74
C MET A 302 -13.60 -1.71 18.63
N ALA A 303 -13.80 -0.98 19.72
CA ALA A 303 -13.39 0.42 19.83
C ALA A 303 -11.98 0.51 20.44
N ASN A 304 -11.06 1.21 19.74
CA ASN A 304 -9.67 1.44 20.16
C ASN A 304 -8.98 0.19 20.76
N PRO A 305 -8.97 -0.97 20.06
CA PRO A 305 -8.40 -2.18 20.61
C PRO A 305 -6.93 -1.96 21.02
N ALA A 306 -6.60 -2.41 22.22
CA ALA A 306 -5.23 -2.46 22.70
C ALA A 306 -4.45 -3.58 21.99
N SER A 307 -3.13 -3.50 22.07
CA SER A 307 -2.22 -4.49 21.51
C SER A 307 -1.39 -5.13 22.61
N GLY A 308 -1.10 -6.43 22.49
CA GLY A 308 -0.25 -7.10 23.46
C GLY A 308 -0.26 -8.63 23.35
N PRO A 309 0.67 -9.30 24.03
CA PRO A 309 0.83 -10.75 23.91
C PRO A 309 -0.35 -11.53 24.51
N ALA A 310 -0.99 -10.98 25.55
CA ALA A 310 -2.14 -11.58 26.21
C ALA A 310 -3.49 -10.94 25.79
N GLU A 311 -3.46 -10.00 24.84
CA GLU A 311 -4.66 -9.26 24.47
C GLU A 311 -5.73 -10.16 23.86
N ARG A 312 -6.97 -9.76 24.10
CA ARG A 312 -8.19 -10.47 23.70
C ARG A 312 -8.88 -9.72 22.59
N GLN A 313 -9.81 -10.39 21.91
CA GLN A 313 -10.49 -9.86 20.74
C GLN A 313 -12.01 -10.05 20.84
N GLY A 314 -12.77 -9.16 20.19
CA GLY A 314 -14.23 -9.17 20.13
C GLY A 314 -14.79 -9.45 18.73
N PHE A 315 -13.95 -9.86 17.78
CA PHE A 315 -14.30 -10.05 16.36
C PHE A 315 -15.03 -11.36 16.08
N ASP A 316 -14.57 -12.48 16.66
CA ASP A 316 -15.15 -13.79 16.37
C ASP A 316 -14.93 -14.81 17.50
N SER A 317 -15.99 -15.47 17.98
CA SER A 317 -15.93 -16.44 19.08
C SER A 317 -15.31 -17.77 18.72
N SER A 318 -15.09 -18.05 17.42
CA SER A 318 -14.38 -19.24 16.94
C SER A 318 -12.87 -19.04 16.88
N ALA A 319 -12.39 -17.79 16.97
CA ALA A 319 -10.96 -17.49 17.05
C ALA A 319 -10.46 -17.48 18.51
N HIS A 320 -9.16 -17.70 18.69
CA HIS A 320 -8.55 -17.69 20.01
C HIS A 320 -8.72 -16.34 20.73
N HIS A 321 -8.64 -16.40 22.07
CA HIS A 321 -8.67 -15.24 22.96
C HIS A 321 -9.90 -14.34 22.81
N TRP A 322 -11.03 -14.90 22.36
CA TRP A 322 -12.27 -14.15 22.24
C TRP A 322 -12.82 -13.70 23.61
N SER A 323 -13.49 -12.54 23.62
CA SER A 323 -14.22 -12.00 24.77
C SER A 323 -15.45 -11.20 24.31
N ALA A 324 -16.65 -11.64 24.68
CA ALA A 324 -17.91 -10.94 24.35
C ALA A 324 -17.91 -9.46 24.73
N ASN A 325 -17.34 -9.11 25.89
CA ASN A 325 -17.32 -7.73 26.40
C ASN A 325 -16.48 -6.75 25.56
N LEU A 326 -15.68 -7.26 24.62
CA LEU A 326 -14.89 -6.42 23.71
C LEU A 326 -15.64 -6.11 22.42
N ASN A 327 -16.68 -6.87 22.09
CA ASN A 327 -17.56 -6.54 20.97
C ASN A 327 -18.49 -5.39 21.40
N ILE A 328 -18.43 -4.28 20.66
CA ILE A 328 -19.27 -3.10 20.94
C ILE A 328 -20.69 -3.26 20.38
N GLU A 329 -20.89 -4.14 19.40
CA GLU A 329 -22.15 -4.25 18.66
C GLU A 329 -23.38 -4.65 19.50
N PRO A 330 -23.28 -5.51 20.53
CA PRO A 330 -24.39 -5.79 21.44
C PRO A 330 -24.92 -4.56 22.18
N THR A 331 -24.17 -3.46 22.21
CA THR A 331 -24.55 -2.22 22.89
C THR A 331 -25.17 -1.18 21.96
N LEU A 332 -25.26 -1.45 20.65
CA LEU A 332 -25.82 -0.50 19.69
C LEU A 332 -27.36 -0.41 19.81
N PRO A 333 -27.97 0.78 19.55
CA PRO A 333 -27.34 2.03 19.16
C PRO A 333 -26.51 2.67 20.30
N ALA A 334 -25.31 3.16 19.99
CA ALA A 334 -24.41 3.77 20.97
C ALA A 334 -23.67 4.99 20.39
N SER A 335 -23.36 5.97 21.26
CA SER A 335 -22.55 7.15 20.91
C SER A 335 -21.07 6.90 21.17
N PHE A 336 -20.24 7.23 20.18
CA PHE A 336 -18.80 7.14 20.25
C PHE A 336 -18.17 8.51 20.04
N ALA A 337 -17.35 8.97 20.98
CA ALA A 337 -16.73 10.28 20.93
C ALA A 337 -15.58 10.35 19.92
N ALA A 338 -15.25 11.57 19.48
CA ALA A 338 -13.98 11.86 18.83
C ALA A 338 -12.80 11.29 19.63
N GLY A 339 -11.82 10.74 18.93
CA GLY A 339 -10.74 9.96 19.57
C GLY A 339 -10.98 8.44 19.53
N THR A 340 -12.05 7.99 18.86
CA THR A 340 -12.40 6.56 18.73
C THR A 340 -12.14 6.05 17.32
N SER A 341 -11.35 5.00 17.19
CA SER A 341 -11.32 4.16 15.98
C SER A 341 -12.14 2.90 16.24
N ILE A 342 -13.05 2.57 15.33
CA ILE A 342 -13.83 1.34 15.35
C ILE A 342 -13.24 0.41 14.31
N LEU A 343 -12.71 -0.72 14.78
CA LEU A 343 -12.27 -1.81 13.92
C LEU A 343 -13.41 -2.80 13.83
N SER A 344 -13.93 -2.98 12.62
CA SER A 344 -15.03 -3.91 12.35
C SER A 344 -14.54 -5.01 11.43
N ALA A 345 -14.92 -6.24 11.72
CA ALA A 345 -14.42 -7.43 11.04
C ALA A 345 -15.50 -8.07 10.16
N ARG A 346 -15.07 -8.81 9.14
CA ARG A 346 -15.87 -9.86 8.52
C ARG A 346 -15.16 -11.19 8.73
N SER A 347 -15.94 -12.19 9.07
CA SER A 347 -15.48 -13.55 9.34
C SER A 347 -15.69 -14.41 8.11
N LEU A 348 -14.84 -15.42 7.95
CA LEU A 348 -15.11 -16.52 7.03
C LEU A 348 -16.38 -17.24 7.48
N SER A 349 -17.15 -17.78 6.53
CA SER A 349 -18.45 -18.41 6.79
C SER A 349 -18.39 -19.76 7.53
N THR A 350 -17.19 -20.30 7.74
CA THR A 350 -16.97 -21.57 8.46
C THR A 350 -16.18 -21.28 9.74
N GLN A 351 -16.56 -21.91 10.84
CA GLN A 351 -15.89 -21.78 12.13
C GLN A 351 -14.54 -22.51 12.17
N SER A 352 -13.71 -22.16 13.14
CA SER A 352 -12.41 -22.80 13.43
C SER A 352 -11.40 -22.70 12.28
N ASN A 353 -11.48 -21.64 11.48
CA ASN A 353 -10.46 -21.32 10.48
C ASN A 353 -9.28 -20.57 11.11
N ARG A 354 -8.14 -20.62 10.41
CA ARG A 354 -6.94 -19.87 10.78
C ARG A 354 -6.32 -19.24 9.54
N PRO A 355 -6.47 -17.92 9.33
CA PRO A 355 -7.26 -16.99 10.16
C PRO A 355 -8.78 -17.22 10.05
N GLN A 356 -9.54 -16.78 11.05
CA GLN A 356 -11.01 -16.79 11.04
C GLN A 356 -11.59 -15.54 10.37
N ILE A 357 -10.83 -14.44 10.35
CA ILE A 357 -11.24 -13.15 9.80
C ILE A 357 -10.87 -13.06 8.31
N SER A 358 -11.81 -12.64 7.46
CA SER A 358 -11.60 -12.43 6.02
C SER A 358 -11.17 -11.00 5.73
N ASP A 359 -11.88 -10.01 6.29
CA ASP A 359 -11.70 -8.59 6.02
C ASP A 359 -11.79 -7.79 7.33
N LEU A 360 -11.11 -6.66 7.39
CA LEU A 360 -11.25 -5.69 8.48
C LEU A 360 -11.17 -4.28 7.93
N ALA A 361 -12.00 -3.39 8.45
CA ALA A 361 -12.02 -1.99 8.09
C ALA A 361 -12.00 -1.11 9.34
N ILE A 362 -11.52 0.14 9.19
CA ILE A 362 -11.30 1.07 10.29
C ILE A 362 -12.07 2.35 10.02
N LEU A 363 -12.98 2.71 10.92
CA LEU A 363 -13.65 4.01 10.93
C LEU A 363 -13.13 4.85 12.09
N THR A 364 -12.59 6.04 11.82
CA THR A 364 -12.12 6.95 12.87
C THR A 364 -13.08 8.11 13.10
N ILE A 365 -13.44 8.35 14.36
CA ILE A 365 -14.32 9.45 14.76
C ILE A 365 -13.47 10.63 15.18
N VAL A 366 -13.73 11.79 14.57
CA VAL A 366 -12.96 13.03 14.75
C VAL A 366 -13.88 14.20 15.11
N ALA A 367 -13.37 15.15 15.89
CA ALA A 367 -14.13 16.35 16.26
C ALA A 367 -14.21 17.36 15.11
N GLU A 368 -13.21 17.35 14.23
CA GLU A 368 -13.11 18.18 13.03
C GLU A 368 -12.41 17.38 11.92
N ALA A 369 -12.68 17.75 10.67
CA ALA A 369 -12.03 17.11 9.53
C ALA A 369 -10.49 17.33 9.58
N PRO A 370 -9.67 16.27 9.49
CA PRO A 370 -8.22 16.41 9.41
C PRO A 370 -7.81 17.14 8.12
N PRO A 371 -6.59 17.72 8.08
CA PRO A 371 -6.04 18.29 6.84
C PRO A 371 -6.10 17.30 5.66
N ALA A 372 -6.28 17.82 4.45
CA ALA A 372 -6.25 17.00 3.24
C ALA A 372 -4.94 16.19 3.16
N ASN A 373 -5.02 14.97 2.63
CA ASN A 373 -3.89 14.04 2.52
C ASN A 373 -3.22 13.68 3.86
N SER A 374 -3.90 13.84 5.01
CA SER A 374 -3.40 13.35 6.30
C SER A 374 -3.27 11.83 6.32
N PHE A 375 -2.22 11.34 6.96
CA PHE A 375 -2.17 9.93 7.36
C PHE A 375 -3.25 9.64 8.42
N ARG A 376 -3.79 8.42 8.39
CA ARG A 376 -4.68 7.96 9.46
C ARG A 376 -3.87 7.88 10.76
N PRO A 377 -4.36 8.44 11.89
CA PRO A 377 -3.74 8.22 13.19
C PRO A 377 -3.78 6.73 13.56
N PRO A 378 -2.97 6.24 14.51
CA PRO A 378 -3.01 4.84 14.88
C PRO A 378 -4.42 4.42 15.34
N TYR A 379 -4.84 3.21 14.97
CA TYR A 379 -6.16 2.72 15.37
C TYR A 379 -6.25 2.42 16.87
N ALA A 380 -5.12 2.07 17.50
CA ALA A 380 -5.03 1.85 18.93
C ALA A 380 -4.94 3.18 19.70
N GLY A 381 -5.38 3.17 20.96
CA GLY A 381 -5.34 4.35 21.84
C GLY A 381 -6.32 5.46 21.45
N THR A 382 -6.31 6.57 22.18
CA THR A 382 -7.30 7.67 22.02
C THR A 382 -6.75 8.91 21.34
N ASP A 383 -5.43 8.99 21.14
CA ASP A 383 -4.81 10.08 20.39
C ASP A 383 -5.02 9.85 18.89
N LYS A 384 -5.95 10.63 18.31
CA LYS A 384 -6.30 10.59 16.89
C LYS A 384 -5.78 11.80 16.11
N SER A 385 -4.72 12.42 16.62
CA SER A 385 -4.02 13.50 15.92
C SER A 385 -3.24 12.90 14.73
N PRO A 386 -3.41 13.41 13.49
CA PRO A 386 -2.56 13.01 12.38
C PRO A 386 -1.09 13.33 12.69
N ARG A 387 -0.18 12.42 12.32
CA ARG A 387 1.27 12.62 12.52
C ARG A 387 1.95 13.35 11.37
N GLY A 388 1.25 13.52 10.25
CA GLY A 388 1.71 14.25 9.07
C GLY A 388 0.76 14.04 7.90
N THR A 389 1.07 14.66 6.77
CA THR A 389 0.41 14.45 5.48
C THR A 389 1.36 13.80 4.48
N VAL A 390 0.84 13.38 3.34
CA VAL A 390 1.66 12.79 2.25
C VAL A 390 2.76 13.73 1.77
N GLU A 391 2.55 15.05 1.89
CA GLU A 391 3.52 16.08 1.53
C GLU A 391 4.71 16.14 2.50
N ASP A 392 4.57 15.61 3.72
CA ASP A 392 5.64 15.55 4.72
C ASP A 392 6.62 14.38 4.47
N LEU A 393 6.32 13.48 3.52
CA LEU A 393 7.18 12.32 3.23
C LEU A 393 8.57 12.75 2.73
N ASP A 394 9.59 12.49 3.53
CA ASP A 394 10.99 12.70 3.13
C ASP A 394 11.46 11.55 2.21
N TYR A 395 11.53 11.80 0.90
CA TYR A 395 12.10 10.86 -0.07
C TYR A 395 13.62 10.80 -0.06
N SER A 396 14.29 11.78 0.56
CA SER A 396 15.75 11.87 0.57
C SER A 396 16.41 10.73 1.36
N ILE A 397 15.68 10.11 2.30
CA ILE A 397 16.15 8.94 3.07
C ILE A 397 16.26 7.69 2.20
N LEU A 398 15.59 7.65 1.04
CA LEU A 398 15.58 6.52 0.12
C LEU A 398 16.71 6.63 -0.90
N ASN A 399 17.17 5.48 -1.39
CA ASN A 399 18.14 5.43 -2.48
C ASN A 399 17.47 5.36 -3.87
N ASN A 400 18.29 5.56 -4.91
CA ASN A 400 17.94 5.38 -6.31
C ASN A 400 18.84 4.33 -6.96
N LEU A 401 18.82 3.12 -6.41
CA LEU A 401 19.66 2.01 -6.84
C LEU A 401 19.18 1.45 -8.19
N TYR A 402 20.12 1.07 -9.05
CA TYR A 402 19.78 0.34 -10.27
C TYR A 402 19.04 -0.97 -9.95
N LEU A 403 18.28 -1.49 -10.91
CA LEU A 403 17.65 -2.79 -10.76
C LEU A 403 18.76 -3.88 -10.67
N PRO A 404 18.82 -4.68 -9.59
CA PRO A 404 19.81 -5.75 -9.49
C PRO A 404 19.51 -6.83 -10.54
N ASN A 405 20.55 -7.53 -10.99
CA ASN A 405 20.42 -8.64 -11.95
C ASN A 405 19.54 -8.27 -13.18
N LYS A 406 19.68 -7.03 -13.66
CA LYS A 406 18.91 -6.47 -14.80
C LYS A 406 17.38 -6.56 -14.62
N GLY A 407 16.90 -6.56 -13.38
CA GLY A 407 15.47 -6.61 -13.06
C GLY A 407 14.82 -8.00 -13.07
N ALA A 408 15.57 -9.07 -13.32
CA ALA A 408 14.99 -10.41 -13.55
C ALA A 408 14.08 -10.94 -12.44
N ASN A 409 14.37 -10.61 -11.17
CA ASN A 409 13.58 -11.04 -10.02
C ASN A 409 12.94 -9.88 -9.26
N VAL A 410 12.90 -8.69 -9.84
CA VAL A 410 12.30 -7.50 -9.20
C VAL A 410 10.80 -7.51 -9.49
N PRO A 411 9.92 -7.67 -8.48
CA PRO A 411 8.49 -7.56 -8.69
C PRO A 411 8.12 -6.12 -9.06
N HIS A 412 6.99 -5.96 -9.75
CA HIS A 412 6.49 -4.64 -10.08
C HIS A 412 6.12 -3.86 -8.80
N ILE A 413 6.53 -2.60 -8.70
CA ILE A 413 6.35 -1.81 -7.47
C ILE A 413 4.87 -1.65 -7.09
N LEU A 414 3.95 -1.56 -8.06
CA LEU A 414 2.51 -1.50 -7.78
C LEU A 414 1.96 -2.81 -7.22
N SER A 415 2.42 -3.97 -7.71
CA SER A 415 2.01 -5.26 -7.15
C SER A 415 2.49 -5.39 -5.71
N ILE A 416 3.67 -4.83 -5.38
CA ILE A 416 4.15 -4.75 -4.00
C ILE A 416 3.29 -3.77 -3.19
N ALA A 417 2.97 -2.60 -3.75
CA ALA A 417 2.13 -1.60 -3.09
C ALA A 417 0.72 -2.14 -2.80
N ALA A 418 0.17 -3.00 -3.66
CA ALA A 418 -1.13 -3.63 -3.49
C ALA A 418 -1.21 -4.54 -2.25
N GLU A 419 -0.08 -5.14 -1.84
CA GLU A 419 0.01 -5.95 -0.61
C GLU A 419 -0.31 -5.15 0.65
N PHE A 420 -0.21 -3.82 0.60
CA PHE A 420 -0.39 -2.89 1.72
C PHE A 420 -1.60 -1.96 1.53
N ASN A 421 -2.56 -2.33 0.67
CA ASN A 421 -3.76 -1.52 0.40
C ASN A 421 -4.72 -1.42 1.58
N ARG A 422 -4.61 -2.33 2.56
CA ARG A 422 -5.54 -2.43 3.68
C ARG A 422 -4.76 -2.45 4.99
N ALA A 423 -5.40 -1.93 6.04
CA ALA A 423 -4.79 -1.86 7.36
C ALA A 423 -4.38 -3.24 7.88
N TRP A 424 -3.17 -3.29 8.44
CA TRP A 424 -2.67 -4.46 9.17
C TRP A 424 -2.87 -4.26 10.67
N VAL A 425 -3.38 -5.27 11.35
CA VAL A 425 -3.73 -5.24 12.77
C VAL A 425 -2.78 -6.08 13.60
N GLU A 426 -2.51 -5.58 14.80
CA GLU A 426 -1.54 -6.10 15.77
C GLU A 426 -2.20 -6.22 17.15
N VAL A 427 -3.45 -6.70 17.21
CA VAL A 427 -4.21 -6.80 18.47
C VAL A 427 -3.57 -7.81 19.41
N ASN A 428 -3.32 -9.04 18.96
CA ASN A 428 -2.60 -10.03 19.75
C ASN A 428 -1.21 -10.27 19.16
N THR A 429 -0.16 -9.99 19.92
CA THR A 429 1.25 -10.09 19.49
C THR A 429 1.91 -11.40 19.95
N GLN A 430 1.12 -12.46 20.10
CA GLN A 430 1.57 -13.84 20.31
C GLN A 430 1.20 -14.73 19.12
N TRP A 431 1.56 -16.01 19.21
CA TRP A 431 1.30 -16.97 18.14
C TRP A 431 -0.18 -17.08 17.73
N VAL A 432 -1.12 -16.75 18.63
CA VAL A 432 -2.58 -16.75 18.38
C VAL A 432 -3.06 -15.55 17.57
N GLY A 433 -2.28 -14.48 17.44
CA GLY A 433 -2.65 -13.32 16.61
C GLY A 433 -2.94 -13.70 15.15
N ARG A 434 -2.27 -14.74 14.65
CA ARG A 434 -2.51 -15.33 13.32
C ARG A 434 -3.96 -15.73 13.06
N ASP A 435 -4.74 -15.99 14.11
CA ASP A 435 -6.13 -16.40 13.99
C ASP A 435 -7.05 -15.23 13.63
N ILE A 436 -6.60 -14.01 13.90
CA ILE A 436 -7.36 -12.77 13.69
C ILE A 436 -6.71 -11.81 12.69
N HIS A 437 -5.61 -12.21 12.05
CA HIS A 437 -5.05 -11.51 10.90
C HIS A 437 -6.01 -11.66 9.70
N PRO A 438 -6.68 -10.59 9.23
CA PRO A 438 -7.68 -10.72 8.18
C PRO A 438 -7.04 -11.15 6.86
N SER A 439 -7.56 -12.23 6.25
CA SER A 439 -6.96 -12.88 5.08
C SER A 439 -6.74 -11.96 3.89
N ASN A 440 -7.68 -11.02 3.66
CA ASN A 440 -7.63 -10.07 2.56
C ASN A 440 -6.87 -8.79 2.91
N ASN A 441 -6.47 -8.62 4.18
CA ASN A 441 -5.72 -7.45 4.63
C ASN A 441 -4.22 -7.77 4.69
N GLN A 442 -3.84 -8.84 5.38
CA GLN A 442 -2.44 -9.14 5.71
C GLN A 442 -2.14 -10.64 5.66
N PRO A 443 -0.87 -11.04 5.45
CA PRO A 443 -0.47 -12.43 5.63
C PRO A 443 -0.70 -12.88 7.08
N ASP A 444 -1.12 -14.13 7.27
CA ASP A 444 -1.46 -14.62 8.61
C ASP A 444 -0.22 -14.86 9.48
N TYR A 445 0.93 -15.23 8.90
CA TYR A 445 2.12 -15.62 9.65
C TYR A 445 3.27 -14.60 9.58
N GLY A 446 3.95 -14.37 10.70
CA GLY A 446 5.10 -13.46 10.81
C GLY A 446 6.16 -13.62 9.73
N ARG A 447 6.45 -14.85 9.28
CA ARG A 447 7.37 -15.09 8.16
C ARG A 447 6.92 -14.42 6.86
N GLU A 448 5.68 -14.63 6.47
CA GLU A 448 5.11 -14.04 5.26
C GLU A 448 4.97 -12.52 5.39
N ILE A 449 4.63 -12.04 6.59
CA ILE A 449 4.58 -10.61 6.90
C ILE A 449 5.97 -9.97 6.73
N ALA A 450 7.02 -10.57 7.31
CA ALA A 450 8.39 -10.10 7.16
C ALA A 450 8.89 -10.17 5.70
N TYR A 451 8.48 -11.18 4.93
CA TYR A 451 8.80 -11.21 3.49
C TYR A 451 8.13 -10.05 2.74
N ALA A 452 6.86 -9.73 3.03
CA ALA A 452 6.15 -8.62 2.42
C ALA A 452 6.84 -7.30 2.74
N TYR A 453 7.09 -7.01 4.02
CA TYR A 453 7.82 -5.81 4.43
C TYR A 453 9.23 -5.73 3.83
N SER A 454 9.97 -6.84 3.81
CA SER A 454 11.27 -6.91 3.13
C SER A 454 11.17 -6.58 1.62
N ARG A 455 10.14 -7.05 0.91
CA ARG A 455 9.91 -6.68 -0.51
C ARG A 455 9.65 -5.19 -0.66
N GLY A 456 8.73 -4.63 0.13
CA GLY A 456 8.36 -3.22 0.11
C GLY A 456 9.55 -2.30 0.40
N LEU A 457 10.25 -2.55 1.50
CA LEU A 457 11.41 -1.76 1.92
C LEU A 457 12.53 -1.78 0.88
N LEU A 458 12.81 -2.93 0.25
CA LEU A 458 13.81 -3.03 -0.82
C LEU A 458 13.38 -2.32 -2.10
N ALA A 459 12.11 -2.44 -2.49
CA ALA A 459 11.59 -1.79 -3.69
C ALA A 459 11.69 -0.26 -3.61
N LEU A 460 11.47 0.34 -2.43
CA LEU A 460 11.65 1.77 -2.20
C LEU A 460 13.10 2.26 -2.41
N GLN A 461 14.10 1.38 -2.33
CA GLN A 461 15.51 1.73 -2.56
C GLN A 461 15.91 1.75 -4.03
N LEU A 462 15.04 1.27 -4.93
CA LEU A 462 15.32 1.21 -6.37
C LEU A 462 15.07 2.56 -7.06
N ASN A 463 15.65 2.73 -8.25
CA ASN A 463 15.60 3.93 -9.07
C ASN A 463 14.24 4.14 -9.76
N TYR A 464 13.19 4.24 -8.94
CA TYR A 464 11.88 4.73 -9.32
C TYR A 464 11.78 6.22 -9.01
N THR A 465 10.98 6.95 -9.78
CA THR A 465 10.66 8.35 -9.43
C THR A 465 9.86 8.40 -8.13
N GLU A 466 9.86 9.56 -7.46
CA GLU A 466 9.03 9.76 -6.26
C GLU A 466 7.55 9.46 -6.55
N LYS A 467 7.04 9.88 -7.72
CA LYS A 467 5.68 9.56 -8.18
C LYS A 467 5.41 8.06 -8.19
N GLN A 468 6.34 7.27 -8.75
CA GLN A 468 6.23 5.81 -8.81
C GLN A 468 6.36 5.14 -7.43
N LYS A 469 7.10 5.74 -6.49
CA LYS A 469 7.25 5.25 -5.11
C LYS A 469 6.06 5.61 -4.22
N LYS A 470 5.33 6.68 -4.55
CA LYS A 470 4.35 7.34 -3.67
C LYS A 470 3.36 6.36 -3.04
N ALA A 471 2.71 5.52 -3.85
CA ALA A 471 1.71 4.57 -3.34
C ALA A 471 2.30 3.58 -2.33
N LEU A 472 3.45 2.97 -2.65
CA LEU A 472 4.13 2.04 -1.74
C LEU A 472 4.64 2.76 -0.48
N TYR A 473 5.22 3.95 -0.63
CA TYR A 473 5.81 4.68 0.49
C TYR A 473 4.75 5.13 1.48
N LEU A 474 3.66 5.73 0.98
CA LEU A 474 2.49 6.11 1.78
C LEU A 474 1.96 4.92 2.58
N ARG A 475 1.72 3.77 1.94
CA ARG A 475 1.14 2.59 2.60
C ARG A 475 2.08 2.01 3.66
N LEU A 476 3.38 1.91 3.38
CA LEU A 476 4.35 1.44 4.37
C LEU A 476 4.50 2.40 5.55
N VAL A 477 4.48 3.72 5.31
CA VAL A 477 4.51 4.73 6.39
C VAL A 477 3.25 4.62 7.25
N GLN A 478 2.08 4.44 6.64
CA GLN A 478 0.84 4.20 7.39
C GLN A 478 0.93 2.95 8.29
N HIS A 479 1.54 1.87 7.81
CA HIS A 479 1.74 0.66 8.62
C HIS A 479 2.72 0.91 9.77
N GLY A 480 3.76 1.73 9.55
CA GLY A 480 4.67 2.14 10.63
C GLY A 480 3.96 2.97 11.72
N ILE A 481 3.01 3.82 11.34
CA ILE A 481 2.14 4.55 12.28
C ILE A 481 1.29 3.59 13.12
N ASP A 482 0.74 2.54 12.51
CA ASP A 482 -0.06 1.55 13.24
C ASP A 482 0.80 0.68 14.18
N ILE A 483 1.99 0.26 13.74
CA ILE A 483 2.96 -0.46 14.58
C ILE A 483 3.37 0.41 15.77
N PHE A 484 3.62 1.69 15.55
CA PHE A 484 3.88 2.64 16.62
C PHE A 484 2.71 2.70 17.63
N GLY A 485 1.47 2.83 17.14
CA GLY A 485 0.28 2.83 18.00
C GLY A 485 0.11 1.55 18.81
N ALA A 486 0.39 0.40 18.19
CA ALA A 486 0.39 -0.90 18.85
C ALA A 486 1.47 -0.96 19.95
N ALA A 487 2.69 -0.52 19.67
CA ALA A 487 3.77 -0.45 20.67
C ALA A 487 3.39 0.46 21.85
N LYS A 488 2.78 1.61 21.56
CA LYS A 488 2.29 2.56 22.58
C LYS A 488 1.11 2.01 23.40
N SER A 489 0.31 1.11 22.83
CA SER A 489 -0.83 0.48 23.51
C SER A 489 -0.49 -0.79 24.29
N GLY A 490 0.76 -1.27 24.22
CA GLY A 490 1.26 -2.40 25.03
C GLY A 490 1.78 -3.59 24.23
N ALA A 491 1.91 -3.48 22.90
CA ALA A 491 2.46 -4.54 22.07
C ALA A 491 3.86 -4.96 22.54
N ASP A 492 4.05 -6.27 22.63
CA ASP A 492 5.35 -6.93 22.72
C ASP A 492 5.32 -8.08 21.72
N TRP A 493 6.04 -7.93 20.62
CA TRP A 493 6.20 -8.92 19.58
C TRP A 493 7.19 -9.98 20.06
N VAL A 494 6.72 -10.83 20.97
CA VAL A 494 7.58 -11.77 21.66
C VAL A 494 8.38 -12.66 20.70
N ASN A 495 9.55 -13.10 21.14
CA ASN A 495 10.38 -14.05 20.44
C ASN A 495 9.82 -15.47 20.43
N ASN A 496 8.82 -15.73 19.58
CA ASN A 496 8.24 -17.05 19.43
C ASN A 496 8.47 -17.60 18.01
N GLY A 497 9.64 -18.19 17.77
CA GLY A 497 9.94 -18.81 16.48
C GLY A 497 9.70 -17.86 15.32
N GLY A 498 8.83 -18.20 14.36
CA GLY A 498 8.53 -17.36 13.20
C GLY A 498 7.30 -16.44 13.30
N HIS A 499 6.77 -16.17 14.50
CA HIS A 499 5.43 -15.58 14.64
C HIS A 499 5.35 -14.06 14.46
N ASN A 500 6.30 -13.27 14.97
CA ASN A 500 6.11 -11.83 15.14
C ASN A 500 7.18 -10.92 14.49
N HIS A 501 8.13 -11.47 13.74
CA HIS A 501 9.18 -10.64 13.14
C HIS A 501 8.70 -9.80 11.95
N GLY A 502 9.44 -8.73 11.64
CA GLY A 502 9.33 -7.91 10.44
C GLY A 502 8.85 -6.47 10.66
N ARG A 503 8.41 -6.11 11.87
CA ARG A 503 7.72 -4.84 12.15
C ARG A 503 8.69 -3.67 12.30
N LYS A 504 9.82 -3.89 12.96
CA LYS A 504 10.67 -2.80 13.46
C LYS A 504 11.24 -1.93 12.32
N GLY A 505 11.59 -2.53 11.19
CA GLY A 505 12.10 -1.78 10.04
C GLY A 505 11.08 -0.86 9.38
N VAL A 506 9.80 -1.20 9.46
CA VAL A 506 8.70 -0.39 8.89
C VAL A 506 8.35 0.76 9.82
N LEU A 507 8.36 0.51 11.14
CA LEU A 507 8.31 1.57 12.13
C LEU A 507 9.45 2.57 11.92
N LEU A 508 10.67 2.08 11.77
CA LEU A 508 11.84 2.95 11.58
C LEU A 508 11.80 3.72 10.25
N LEU A 509 11.27 3.12 9.18
CA LEU A 509 10.96 3.83 7.93
C LEU A 509 10.00 5.00 8.19
N ALA A 510 8.86 4.75 8.84
CA ALA A 510 7.86 5.79 9.11
C ALA A 510 8.41 6.92 9.99
N ALA A 511 9.15 6.55 11.04
CA ALA A 511 9.80 7.49 11.95
C ALA A 511 10.73 8.46 11.20
N LYS A 512 11.51 7.95 10.24
CA LYS A 512 12.40 8.77 9.41
C LYS A 512 11.67 9.54 8.33
N ALA A 513 10.66 8.95 7.70
CA ALA A 513 9.86 9.56 6.65
C ALA A 513 9.14 10.83 7.13
N LEU A 514 8.64 10.80 8.37
CA LEU A 514 7.87 11.89 8.99
C LEU A 514 8.70 12.74 9.95
N ASN A 515 9.99 12.42 10.13
CA ASN A 515 10.86 13.03 11.13
C ASN A 515 10.24 13.05 12.54
N ASP A 516 9.74 11.89 12.97
CA ASP A 516 8.99 11.70 14.22
C ASP A 516 9.87 11.09 15.32
N ASP A 517 10.25 11.94 16.29
CA ASP A 517 11.14 11.56 17.40
C ASP A 517 10.51 10.53 18.36
N GLU A 518 9.18 10.51 18.49
CA GLU A 518 8.50 9.55 19.38
C GLU A 518 8.52 8.15 18.74
N MET A 519 8.28 8.05 17.43
CA MET A 519 8.45 6.78 16.72
C MET A 519 9.90 6.30 16.73
N LEU A 520 10.87 7.22 16.59
CA LEU A 520 12.29 6.88 16.70
C LEU A 520 12.64 6.30 18.07
N TRP A 521 12.05 6.83 19.15
CA TRP A 521 12.24 6.30 20.49
C TRP A 521 11.80 4.83 20.59
N TYR A 522 10.65 4.47 20.02
CA TYR A 522 10.18 3.08 19.99
C TYR A 522 10.98 2.17 19.03
N ALA A 523 11.63 2.74 18.02
CA ALA A 523 12.46 1.98 17.08
C ALA A 523 13.89 1.71 17.61
N ASP A 524 14.29 2.30 18.73
CA ASP A 524 15.58 2.09 19.36
C ASP A 524 15.51 0.91 20.36
N ALA A 525 16.34 -0.12 20.15
CA ALA A 525 16.31 -1.34 20.98
C ALA A 525 16.66 -1.10 22.46
N ASP A 526 17.47 -0.09 22.79
CA ASP A 526 17.80 0.23 24.19
C ASP A 526 16.63 0.89 24.92
N ASN A 527 15.78 1.60 24.18
CA ASN A 527 14.59 2.27 24.71
C ASN A 527 13.39 1.33 24.76
N PHE A 528 13.20 0.53 23.70
CA PHE A 528 12.08 -0.38 23.55
C PHE A 528 12.51 -1.72 22.95
N PHE A 529 12.73 -2.70 23.83
CA PHE A 529 13.11 -4.08 23.47
C PHE A 529 11.90 -4.99 23.21
N GLY A 530 10.88 -4.48 22.53
CA GLY A 530 9.60 -5.16 22.29
C GLY A 530 9.48 -5.88 20.94
N PHE A 531 10.52 -5.87 20.11
CA PHE A 531 10.47 -6.47 18.77
C PHE A 531 11.18 -7.83 18.71
N GLN A 532 10.55 -8.79 18.03
CA GLN A 532 11.06 -10.16 17.91
C GLN A 532 12.47 -10.20 17.29
N GLU A 533 12.75 -9.34 16.32
CA GLU A 533 14.05 -9.22 15.66
C GLU A 533 15.19 -9.03 16.67
N ASP A 534 14.97 -8.18 17.66
CA ASP A 534 15.95 -7.87 18.70
C ASP A 534 16.03 -9.01 19.74
N GLN A 535 14.87 -9.54 20.11
CA GLN A 535 14.74 -10.58 21.13
C GLN A 535 15.26 -11.97 20.72
N GLN A 536 15.53 -12.19 19.42
CA GLN A 536 16.01 -13.48 18.89
C GLN A 536 17.46 -13.45 18.42
N THR A 537 18.09 -12.29 18.31
CA THR A 537 19.48 -12.17 17.83
C THR A 537 20.39 -11.64 18.94
N PHE A 538 21.58 -12.22 19.08
CA PHE A 538 22.48 -11.94 20.19
C PHE A 538 23.93 -12.27 19.83
N TYR A 539 24.87 -11.83 20.67
CA TYR A 539 26.24 -12.34 20.64
C TYR A 539 26.40 -13.43 21.70
N VAL A 540 26.86 -14.61 21.29
CA VAL A 540 27.10 -15.71 22.22
C VAL A 540 28.07 -15.26 23.31
N SER A 541 27.65 -15.38 24.57
CA SER A 541 28.47 -15.08 25.74
C SER A 541 28.83 -16.35 26.51
N GLN A 542 29.61 -16.18 27.59
CA GLN A 542 29.88 -17.27 28.52
C GLN A 542 28.59 -17.83 29.17
N ASN A 543 27.51 -17.03 29.25
CA ASN A 543 26.23 -17.50 29.77
C ASN A 543 25.60 -18.58 28.87
N GLU A 544 25.56 -18.35 27.55
CA GLU A 544 24.99 -19.30 26.61
C GLU A 544 25.85 -20.58 26.55
N ILE A 545 27.18 -20.43 26.53
CA ILE A 545 28.12 -21.57 26.58
C ILE A 545 27.88 -22.41 27.85
N ALA A 546 27.85 -21.79 29.02
CA ALA A 546 27.62 -22.50 30.27
C ALA A 546 26.24 -23.16 30.32
N THR A 547 25.21 -22.47 29.83
CA THR A 547 23.83 -22.96 29.83
C THR A 547 23.69 -24.20 28.95
N THR A 548 24.18 -24.16 27.70
CA THR A 548 24.05 -25.29 26.77
C THR A 548 24.90 -26.51 27.14
N ASN A 549 25.89 -26.35 28.02
CA ASN A 549 26.70 -27.46 28.54
C ASN A 549 26.26 -27.92 29.96
N SER A 550 25.07 -27.50 30.39
CA SER A 550 24.52 -27.85 31.70
C SER A 550 23.27 -28.73 31.58
N SER A 551 22.82 -29.30 32.70
CA SER A 551 21.55 -30.02 32.78
C SER A 551 20.30 -29.13 32.60
N LYS A 552 20.46 -27.81 32.47
CA LYS A 552 19.35 -26.87 32.21
C LYS A 552 19.04 -26.72 30.71
N TRP A 553 19.94 -27.17 29.84
CA TRP A 553 19.77 -27.06 28.40
C TRP A 553 18.59 -27.93 27.94
N ASP A 554 17.62 -27.29 27.27
CA ASP A 554 16.38 -27.92 26.78
C ASP A 554 16.09 -27.47 25.34
N PRO A 555 16.97 -27.79 24.38
CA PRO A 555 16.84 -27.33 23.01
C PRO A 555 15.66 -28.00 22.30
N ASP A 556 15.09 -27.31 21.31
CA ASP A 556 14.17 -27.91 20.36
C ASP A 556 14.93 -28.82 19.37
N ASP A 557 14.67 -30.14 19.43
CA ASP A 557 15.34 -31.19 18.65
C ASP A 557 14.55 -31.66 17.42
N ARG A 558 13.39 -31.05 17.14
CA ARG A 558 12.51 -31.44 16.02
C ARG A 558 13.19 -31.38 14.65
N ALA A 559 14.22 -30.54 14.51
CA ALA A 559 14.95 -30.34 13.27
C ALA A 559 16.28 -31.14 13.20
N GLY A 560 16.54 -32.00 14.18
CA GLY A 560 17.73 -32.86 14.26
C GLY A 560 18.48 -32.71 15.59
N PRO A 561 19.61 -33.44 15.74
CA PRO A 561 20.40 -33.42 16.96
C PRO A 561 20.84 -31.99 17.32
N PRO A 562 20.58 -31.53 18.56
CA PRO A 562 21.00 -30.21 18.99
C PRO A 562 22.51 -30.15 19.24
N GLU A 563 23.10 -28.96 19.11
CA GLU A 563 24.52 -28.71 19.36
C GLU A 563 24.69 -27.62 20.43
N PRO A 564 25.54 -27.84 21.45
CA PRO A 564 25.80 -26.83 22.46
C PRO A 564 26.77 -25.77 21.93
N TYR A 565 26.72 -24.56 22.50
CA TYR A 565 27.78 -23.57 22.27
C TYR A 565 29.08 -24.01 22.97
N ASN A 566 30.21 -23.54 22.46
CA ASN A 566 31.54 -23.80 23.03
C ASN A 566 32.40 -22.54 22.87
N GLU A 567 33.62 -22.55 23.40
CA GLU A 567 34.52 -21.38 23.41
C GLU A 567 34.79 -20.77 22.02
N SER A 568 34.76 -21.55 20.93
CA SER A 568 34.93 -20.98 19.58
C SER A 568 33.75 -20.14 19.12
N HIS A 569 32.61 -20.23 19.80
CA HIS A 569 31.42 -19.43 19.52
C HIS A 569 31.41 -18.10 20.29
N LEU A 570 32.31 -17.88 21.26
CA LEU A 570 32.30 -16.66 22.08
C LEU A 570 32.40 -15.40 21.21
N GLY A 571 31.42 -14.49 21.35
CA GLY A 571 31.29 -13.26 20.59
C GLY A 571 30.71 -13.42 19.18
N MET A 572 30.33 -14.64 18.77
CA MET A 572 29.67 -14.89 17.49
C MET A 572 28.25 -14.34 17.50
N ALA A 573 27.86 -13.63 16.43
CA ALA A 573 26.47 -13.23 16.21
C ALA A 573 25.61 -14.46 15.88
N GLU A 574 24.52 -14.61 16.62
CA GLU A 574 23.75 -15.84 16.66
C GLU A 574 22.26 -15.56 16.85
N TRP A 575 21.45 -16.59 16.58
CA TRP A 575 20.01 -16.56 16.69
C TRP A 575 19.48 -17.68 17.57
N GLY A 576 18.43 -17.38 18.35
CA GLY A 576 17.75 -18.32 19.22
C GLY A 576 16.22 -18.19 19.13
N ILE A 577 15.54 -19.34 19.10
CA ILE A 577 14.07 -19.42 18.91
C ILE A 577 13.29 -18.57 19.92
N ASN A 578 13.74 -18.58 21.17
CA ASN A 578 13.15 -17.89 22.32
C ASN A 578 14.26 -17.21 23.14
N HIS A 579 15.34 -16.71 22.54
CA HIS A 579 16.56 -16.32 23.26
C HIS A 579 16.31 -15.44 24.51
N SER A 580 15.66 -14.27 24.35
CA SER A 580 15.37 -13.37 25.47
C SER A 580 14.42 -13.91 26.55
N SER A 581 13.51 -14.85 26.20
CA SER A 581 12.48 -15.34 27.13
C SER A 581 12.80 -16.71 27.72
N ASN A 582 13.57 -17.52 26.99
CA ASN A 582 13.94 -18.89 27.32
C ASN A 582 15.24 -19.33 26.63
N GLY A 583 16.33 -18.61 26.88
CA GLY A 583 17.65 -18.87 26.27
C GLY A 583 18.27 -20.25 26.56
N ASN A 584 17.74 -21.00 27.53
CA ASN A 584 18.16 -22.40 27.72
C ASN A 584 17.71 -23.34 26.57
N ARG A 585 16.89 -22.84 25.64
CA ARG A 585 16.51 -23.56 24.41
C ARG A 585 17.40 -23.23 23.23
N ASP A 586 18.38 -22.33 23.40
CA ASP A 586 19.26 -21.95 22.31
C ASP A 586 20.07 -23.15 21.82
N ASN A 587 20.28 -23.19 20.51
CA ASN A 587 20.84 -24.35 19.84
C ASN A 587 21.81 -23.88 18.75
N ALA A 588 23.10 -24.21 18.91
CA ALA A 588 24.16 -23.82 17.99
C ALA A 588 24.01 -24.50 16.62
N ALA A 589 23.25 -25.60 16.55
CA ALA A 589 23.05 -26.33 15.32
C ALA A 589 22.47 -25.41 14.23
N TRP A 590 23.11 -25.40 13.04
CA TRP A 590 22.62 -24.60 11.92
C TRP A 590 21.22 -25.03 11.45
N LYS A 591 20.85 -26.29 11.69
CA LYS A 591 19.50 -26.79 11.40
C LYS A 591 18.48 -26.52 12.51
N ALA A 592 18.83 -25.76 13.55
CA ALA A 592 17.90 -25.43 14.64
C ALA A 592 16.56 -24.93 14.09
N ASN A 593 15.47 -25.41 14.71
CA ASN A 593 14.13 -25.17 14.22
C ASN A 593 13.81 -23.66 14.14
N TYR A 594 13.05 -23.24 13.12
CA TYR A 594 12.74 -21.85 12.77
C TYR A 594 13.92 -20.95 12.36
N ARG A 595 15.18 -21.39 12.39
CA ARG A 595 16.31 -20.56 11.96
C ARG A 595 16.15 -20.06 10.52
N GLN A 596 15.87 -20.96 9.57
CA GLN A 596 15.64 -20.60 8.17
C GLN A 596 14.32 -19.86 7.94
N ASN A 597 13.34 -20.02 8.84
CA ASN A 597 12.07 -19.30 8.77
C ASN A 597 12.34 -17.80 8.97
N VAL A 598 13.02 -17.47 10.07
CA VAL A 598 13.25 -16.10 10.53
C VAL A 598 14.39 -15.43 9.78
N GLY A 599 15.54 -16.10 9.66
CA GLY A 599 16.71 -15.49 9.03
C GLY A 599 16.47 -15.11 7.57
N ALA A 600 15.76 -15.96 6.82
CA ALA A 600 15.52 -15.70 5.40
C ALA A 600 14.52 -14.56 5.13
N SER A 601 13.50 -14.39 5.98
CA SER A 601 12.46 -13.38 5.81
C SER A 601 12.87 -11.99 6.25
N GLN A 602 13.81 -11.86 7.19
CA GLN A 602 14.29 -10.57 7.70
C GLN A 602 15.42 -9.96 6.86
N LEU A 603 16.13 -10.76 6.05
CA LEU A 603 17.32 -10.30 5.32
C LEU A 603 17.07 -9.04 4.46
N GLY A 604 15.91 -8.94 3.81
CA GLY A 604 15.60 -7.77 2.99
C GLY A 604 15.40 -6.50 3.82
N THR A 605 14.75 -6.62 4.98
CA THR A 605 14.59 -5.53 5.95
C THR A 605 15.94 -5.05 6.46
N VAL A 606 16.82 -5.97 6.87
CA VAL A 606 18.17 -5.64 7.34
C VAL A 606 18.97 -4.87 6.28
N LEU A 607 18.92 -5.33 5.02
CA LEU A 607 19.58 -4.62 3.92
C LEU A 607 18.99 -3.23 3.69
N ALA A 608 17.66 -3.09 3.71
CA ALA A 608 17.04 -1.78 3.54
C ALA A 608 17.44 -0.80 4.65
N MET A 609 17.52 -1.25 5.91
CA MET A 609 17.99 -0.42 7.02
C MET A 609 19.45 0.01 6.83
N ARG A 610 20.32 -0.90 6.38
CA ARG A 610 21.71 -0.57 6.00
C ARG A 610 21.78 0.49 4.90
N LEU A 611 20.99 0.32 3.83
CA LEU A 611 20.98 1.25 2.71
C LEU A 611 20.50 2.65 3.10
N MET A 612 19.61 2.76 4.09
CA MET A 612 19.16 4.04 4.64
C MET A 612 20.06 4.57 5.77
N ASN A 613 21.17 3.90 6.10
CA ASN A 613 22.06 4.18 7.23
C ASN A 613 21.34 4.21 8.60
N LEU A 614 20.43 3.27 8.85
CA LEU A 614 19.59 3.22 10.05
C LEU A 614 20.01 2.17 11.07
N GLU A 615 21.21 1.58 10.94
CA GLU A 615 21.72 0.58 11.89
C GLU A 615 21.89 1.16 13.32
N GLU A 616 22.40 2.39 13.43
CA GLU A 616 22.54 3.08 14.73
C GLU A 616 21.18 3.41 15.35
N ALA A 617 20.21 3.84 14.53
CA ALA A 617 18.86 4.14 15.02
C ALA A 617 18.09 2.88 15.43
N TRP A 618 18.36 1.73 14.79
CA TRP A 618 17.83 0.44 15.22
C TRP A 618 18.42 0.00 16.56
N ASN A 619 19.70 0.29 16.77
CA ASN A 619 20.46 0.04 18.00
C ASN A 619 20.52 -1.43 18.43
N HIS A 620 20.72 -2.36 17.48
CA HIS A 620 20.91 -3.79 17.79
C HIS A 620 21.89 -4.47 16.82
N PRO A 621 23.22 -4.27 16.99
CA PRO A 621 24.21 -4.74 16.02
C PRO A 621 24.26 -6.27 15.83
N ALA A 622 23.82 -7.05 16.83
CA ALA A 622 23.77 -8.51 16.72
C ALA A 622 22.88 -9.00 15.58
N LEU A 623 21.77 -8.29 15.28
CA LEU A 623 20.90 -8.61 14.14
C LEU A 623 21.63 -8.48 12.81
N PHE A 624 22.35 -7.37 12.63
CA PHE A 624 23.05 -7.04 11.38
C PHE A 624 24.19 -8.02 11.12
N ASP A 625 24.99 -8.31 12.14
CA ASP A 625 26.08 -9.30 12.04
C ASP A 625 25.53 -10.73 11.81
N TYR A 626 24.42 -11.08 12.47
CA TYR A 626 23.76 -12.36 12.26
C TYR A 626 23.23 -12.50 10.83
N ALA A 627 22.69 -11.44 10.23
CA ALA A 627 22.19 -11.46 8.85
C ALA A 627 23.32 -11.75 7.84
N ASP A 628 24.52 -11.20 8.05
CA ASP A 628 25.69 -11.54 7.22
C ASP A 628 26.08 -13.00 7.36
N ARG A 629 26.10 -13.53 8.59
CA ARG A 629 26.38 -14.95 8.84
C ARG A 629 25.31 -15.84 8.21
N PHE A 630 24.02 -15.49 8.32
CA PHE A 630 22.93 -16.23 7.71
C PHE A 630 23.06 -16.26 6.19
N TRP A 631 23.34 -15.11 5.58
CA TRP A 631 23.59 -15.04 4.14
C TRP A 631 24.70 -15.99 3.70
N GLU A 632 25.86 -15.98 4.37
CA GLU A 632 27.00 -16.81 3.94
C GLU A 632 26.70 -18.31 3.98
N ASN A 633 25.79 -18.76 4.85
CA ASN A 633 25.39 -20.15 4.96
C ASN A 633 24.23 -20.54 4.03
N GLU A 634 23.34 -19.60 3.67
CA GLU A 634 22.05 -19.93 3.01
C GLU A 634 21.91 -19.36 1.58
N LYS A 635 22.84 -18.51 1.12
CA LYS A 635 22.77 -17.85 -0.20
C LYS A 635 22.63 -18.82 -1.39
N ASP A 636 23.27 -19.98 -1.32
CA ASP A 636 23.26 -20.97 -2.41
C ASP A 636 21.94 -21.74 -2.49
N ALA A 637 21.13 -21.70 -1.43
CA ALA A 637 19.80 -22.30 -1.37
C ALA A 637 18.67 -21.30 -1.70
N ALA A 638 19.00 -20.07 -2.10
CA ALA A 638 18.02 -19.02 -2.38
C ALA A 638 17.03 -19.43 -3.48
N GLN A 639 15.74 -19.31 -3.16
CA GLN A 639 14.63 -19.67 -4.04
C GLN A 639 13.34 -18.99 -3.57
N ASN A 640 12.36 -18.88 -4.46
CA ASN A 640 11.02 -18.35 -4.13
C ASN A 640 10.17 -19.42 -3.43
N SER A 641 10.57 -19.86 -2.24
CA SER A 641 9.79 -20.79 -1.41
C SER A 641 9.83 -20.40 0.06
N SER A 642 9.03 -21.09 0.87
CA SER A 642 8.99 -20.88 2.31
C SER A 642 10.33 -21.23 2.95
N ASN A 643 10.77 -20.41 3.91
CA ASN A 643 12.03 -20.58 4.67
C ASN A 643 13.31 -20.48 3.80
N ARG A 644 13.29 -19.67 2.74
CA ARG A 644 14.43 -19.46 1.84
C ARG A 644 14.58 -18.00 1.48
N ILE A 645 15.83 -17.57 1.30
CA ILE A 645 16.12 -16.23 0.83
C ILE A 645 15.45 -16.07 -0.55
N ARG A 646 14.50 -15.14 -0.65
CA ARG A 646 13.75 -14.90 -1.90
C ARG A 646 14.69 -14.35 -2.97
N LEU A 647 14.40 -14.65 -4.23
CA LEU A 647 15.30 -14.30 -5.33
C LEU A 647 15.51 -12.79 -5.46
N PHE A 648 14.46 -12.00 -5.24
CA PHE A 648 14.59 -10.53 -5.19
C PHE A 648 15.56 -10.07 -4.10
N THR A 649 15.37 -10.56 -2.87
CA THR A 649 16.24 -10.26 -1.72
C THR A 649 17.67 -10.71 -1.98
N ARG A 650 17.88 -11.89 -2.58
CA ARG A 650 19.20 -12.38 -2.96
C ARG A 650 19.89 -11.44 -3.94
N ASP A 651 19.18 -11.02 -4.98
CA ASP A 651 19.74 -10.17 -6.03
C ASP A 651 20.10 -8.78 -5.46
N MET A 652 19.23 -8.21 -4.62
CA MET A 652 19.52 -6.97 -3.88
C MET A 652 20.72 -7.12 -2.96
N TRP A 653 20.77 -8.17 -2.15
CA TRP A 653 21.86 -8.40 -1.19
C TRP A 653 23.20 -8.60 -1.90
N THR A 654 23.22 -9.38 -2.98
CA THR A 654 24.43 -9.60 -3.79
C THR A 654 24.96 -8.29 -4.38
N ALA A 655 24.06 -7.43 -4.88
CA ALA A 655 24.45 -6.18 -5.52
C ALA A 655 24.85 -5.08 -4.52
N TYR A 656 24.17 -5.01 -3.35
CA TYR A 656 24.16 -3.79 -2.54
C TYR A 656 24.56 -3.96 -1.07
N ARG A 657 24.80 -5.16 -0.54
CA ARG A 657 25.13 -5.35 0.90
C ARG A 657 26.40 -4.63 1.39
N HIS A 658 27.29 -4.24 0.47
CA HIS A 658 28.53 -3.52 0.78
C HIS A 658 28.50 -2.06 0.29
N VAL A 659 27.37 -1.61 -0.22
CA VAL A 659 27.19 -0.22 -0.64
C VAL A 659 26.80 0.59 0.58
N LEU A 660 27.72 1.44 1.03
CA LEU A 660 27.40 2.54 1.95
C LEU A 660 26.63 3.58 1.15
N ARG A 661 25.61 4.22 1.75
CA ARG A 661 24.88 5.33 1.11
C ARG A 661 25.89 6.32 0.53
N ILE A 662 25.85 6.51 -0.79
CA ILE A 662 26.61 7.59 -1.42
C ILE A 662 25.84 8.85 -1.08
N ASP A 663 26.25 9.57 -0.04
CA ASP A 663 25.81 10.95 0.15
C ASP A 663 26.13 11.69 -1.15
N ALA A 664 25.10 12.08 -1.90
CA ALA A 664 25.25 12.56 -3.26
C ALA A 664 26.24 13.73 -3.34
N PRO A 665 27.19 13.69 -4.29
CA PRO A 665 27.80 14.94 -4.75
C PRO A 665 27.95 14.92 -6.28
N GLY A 666 26.99 15.53 -6.99
CA GLY A 666 27.15 15.97 -8.38
C GLY A 666 27.57 14.91 -9.41
N PRO A 667 27.77 15.30 -10.68
CA PRO A 667 28.12 14.36 -11.73
C PRO A 667 29.50 13.78 -11.47
N LEU A 668 29.59 12.46 -11.50
CA LEU A 668 30.82 11.66 -11.42
C LEU A 668 31.90 12.21 -12.37
N SER A 669 32.96 12.81 -11.80
CA SER A 669 34.23 12.94 -12.50
C SER A 669 35.09 11.73 -12.14
N THR A 670 35.38 10.91 -13.14
CA THR A 670 36.34 9.82 -13.08
C THR A 670 37.74 10.36 -12.83
N LYS A 671 38.34 10.05 -11.67
CA LYS A 671 39.80 9.85 -11.48
C LYS A 671 40.16 9.44 -10.05
N ALA A 672 40.64 8.19 -9.95
CA ALA A 672 41.72 7.65 -9.10
C ALA A 672 41.83 8.06 -7.60
N ALA A 673 41.90 7.06 -6.71
CA ALA A 673 43.16 6.79 -5.97
C ALA A 673 43.14 5.47 -5.17
N ILE A 674 44.18 4.68 -5.43
CA ILE A 674 44.78 3.64 -4.59
C ILE A 674 45.30 4.28 -3.28
N GLY A 675 45.10 3.66 -2.11
CA GLY A 675 45.95 3.96 -0.95
C GLY A 675 45.38 3.77 0.46
N GLN A 676 45.71 2.63 1.05
CA GLN A 676 46.10 2.42 2.46
C GLN A 676 45.10 2.67 3.60
N SER A 677 44.82 1.57 4.30
CA SER A 677 44.33 1.52 5.67
C SER A 677 45.21 2.30 6.64
N LYS A 678 44.60 3.12 7.50
CA LYS A 678 45.20 3.49 8.79
C LYS A 678 44.19 3.31 9.90
N ARG A 679 44.51 2.35 10.78
CA ARG A 679 44.04 2.26 12.15
C ARG A 679 44.08 3.64 12.82
N ARG A 680 43.03 4.02 13.54
CA ARG A 680 43.08 5.13 14.48
C ARG A 680 42.69 4.62 15.87
N ASP A 681 43.69 4.63 16.73
CA ASP A 681 43.63 4.28 18.14
C ASP A 681 42.63 5.16 18.90
N LYS A 682 41.83 4.51 19.75
CA LYS A 682 41.16 5.12 20.89
C LYS A 682 42.21 5.57 21.91
N ARG A 683 42.20 6.84 22.31
CA ARG A 683 42.62 7.24 23.65
C ARG A 683 42.09 8.64 24.04
N GLY A 684 41.17 8.63 24.99
CA GLY A 684 41.08 9.59 26.09
C GLY A 684 40.44 10.94 25.81
N MET A 685 39.20 11.12 26.27
CA MET A 685 38.82 12.30 27.06
C MET A 685 37.65 11.95 27.99
N THR A 686 37.96 11.92 29.28
CA THR A 686 37.02 11.88 30.40
C THR A 686 36.33 13.25 30.51
N GLY A 687 35.01 13.29 30.33
CA GLY A 687 34.19 14.46 30.57
C GLY A 687 32.87 14.05 31.21
N SER A 688 32.82 14.12 32.54
CA SER A 688 31.62 13.90 33.36
C SER A 688 30.59 14.99 33.08
N LEU A 689 29.44 14.63 32.49
CA LEU A 689 28.23 15.44 32.53
C LEU A 689 27.06 14.55 32.99
N THR A 690 26.73 14.70 34.27
CA THR A 690 25.52 14.17 34.89
C THR A 690 24.30 14.89 34.32
N HIS A 691 23.42 14.19 33.61
CA HIS A 691 22.05 14.64 33.33
C HIS A 691 21.03 13.69 33.95
N LYS A 692 20.08 14.31 34.65
CA LYS A 692 19.12 13.73 35.58
C LYS A 692 18.08 12.90 34.82
N ARG A 693 17.81 11.68 35.31
CA ARG A 693 16.63 10.88 34.93
C ARG A 693 15.34 11.58 35.40
N PRO A 694 14.26 11.58 34.61
CA PRO A 694 12.91 11.81 35.13
C PRO A 694 12.40 10.54 35.85
N PRO A 695 11.48 10.66 36.84
CA PRO A 695 11.01 9.52 37.61
C PRO A 695 9.95 8.69 36.83
N PRO A 696 9.79 7.39 37.15
CA PRO A 696 8.81 6.53 36.48
C PRO A 696 7.36 6.88 36.89
N PRO A 697 6.37 6.63 36.00
CA PRO A 697 4.96 6.81 36.33
C PRO A 697 4.48 5.77 37.37
N ARG A 698 3.68 6.26 38.31
CA ARG A 698 3.10 5.49 39.41
C ARG A 698 2.08 4.48 38.90
N THR A 699 2.24 3.23 39.31
CA THR A 699 1.19 2.21 39.29
C THR A 699 0.08 2.61 40.28
N PHE A 700 -1.17 2.63 39.81
CA PHE A 700 -2.33 2.57 40.69
C PHE A 700 -2.91 1.16 40.63
N ALA A 701 -3.13 0.60 41.81
CA ALA A 701 -3.81 -0.65 42.07
C ALA A 701 -5.33 -0.52 41.86
#